data_AF-A0A261FPG6-F1
#
_entry.id   AF-A0A261FPG6-F1
#
_cell.length_a   1.000
_cell.length_b   1.000
_cell.length_c   1.000
_cell.angle_alpha   90.00
_cell.angle_beta   90.00
_cell.angle_gamma   90.00
#
_symmetry.space_group_name_H-M   'P 1'
#
loop_
_entity.id
_entity.type
_entity.pdbx_description
1 polymer ?
#
loop_
_entity_poly.entity_id
_entity_poly.type
_entity_poly.pdbx_seq_one_letter_code
_entity_poly.pdbx_strand_id
1 'polypeptide(L)'
;MVRSNISQRSVTARPAAVAGAFYPADRVTLKRLINHQLDYGRTLLRTLAPQLPSGAPKAVIVPHAGYVYSGTTAALAYALLERGWGTVTRAVIVGPTHRVAVRGVACSTWDAFDTPLGEVRVDTAAERAALGLDSQRLGSPEQHGVSQDVSRNVSRSVSQEGDGGLRSGMSATVHAPASALIVNDPTHAQEHAVEVQIPFLQTIFGPDLTIVPLNAGDASPSEAGDVLRTLWGGPETVIVISSDLSHYHPHAYARELDDHTIADILALRAPISPRRACGAYPINGLIDVLTNRTDMRLFELGCATSGDNGVVALAGQPRPAMWDADEPVVGYASFAAWEDGRDDAHADDCTSEGEDARELARNDAGGHECDESSEESRAGDDGRDGDDICAREDAHDDRGSVLLALARAAIRERLGLDDAADDGVDGVSDGAAGHDMNAEGSHNHDRRGAESDAEGGRSAWTSRQSRPWSGQSVARILVANPWLEESGASFVTLTEGGRLRGCIGSLVAYRSLGKDVAAHAVDAAVRDPRFNPVTAAEYPLLDVEVSVLDEPEPIMVAHPSHALADEADTSAHGNEAATRPVRSRSELEAALRPGRDGLILADHRGRSATFLPQVWDELPNPHEFVSHLLAKAGIRPDYDWTNGDIDCQRYEVTAYAEH
;
A
#
# COMPACT_ATOMS: atom_id res chain seq x y z
N MET A 1 50.86 -21.35 -30.49
CA MET A 1 49.40 -21.10 -30.48
C MET A 1 48.87 -21.45 -29.10
N VAL A 2 48.68 -20.46 -28.22
CA VAL A 2 47.92 -20.64 -26.98
C VAL A 2 46.51 -20.17 -27.27
N ARG A 3 45.52 -21.06 -27.22
CA ARG A 3 44.11 -20.65 -27.30
C ARG A 3 43.73 -20.05 -25.94
N SER A 4 43.45 -18.75 -25.94
CA SER A 4 42.89 -18.06 -24.79
C SER A 4 41.48 -18.59 -24.52
N ASN A 5 41.34 -19.43 -23.49
CA ASN A 5 40.03 -19.76 -22.91
C ASN A 5 39.49 -18.49 -22.25
N ILE A 6 38.71 -17.70 -22.99
CA ILE A 6 37.80 -16.73 -22.40
C ILE A 6 36.71 -17.56 -21.73
N SER A 7 36.73 -17.59 -20.39
CA SER A 7 35.68 -18.24 -19.61
C SER A 7 34.38 -17.49 -19.88
N GLN A 8 33.45 -18.11 -20.61
CA GLN A 8 32.10 -17.58 -20.75
C GLN A 8 31.44 -17.64 -19.37
N ARG A 9 31.26 -16.48 -18.75
CA ARG A 9 30.51 -16.33 -17.50
C ARG A 9 29.08 -16.82 -17.77
N SER A 10 28.59 -17.74 -16.94
CA SER A 10 27.22 -18.26 -17.08
C SER A 10 26.23 -17.13 -16.79
N VAL A 11 25.36 -16.84 -17.76
CA VAL A 11 24.23 -15.91 -17.60
C VAL A 11 23.40 -16.37 -16.41
N THR A 12 23.14 -15.46 -15.48
CA THR A 12 22.33 -15.70 -14.28
C THR A 12 20.93 -15.13 -14.49
N ALA A 13 19.92 -15.99 -14.57
CA ALA A 13 18.52 -15.57 -14.70
C ALA A 13 17.81 -15.61 -13.34
N ARG A 14 17.08 -14.55 -13.00
CA ARG A 14 16.15 -14.53 -11.86
C ARG A 14 14.92 -15.37 -12.21
N PRO A 15 14.59 -16.43 -11.46
CA PRO A 15 13.38 -17.22 -11.71
C PRO A 15 12.11 -16.37 -11.60
N ALA A 16 11.05 -16.76 -12.32
CA ALA A 16 9.71 -16.19 -12.16
C ALA A 16 9.19 -16.52 -10.74
N ALA A 17 9.06 -15.51 -9.88
CA ALA A 17 8.71 -15.67 -8.47
C ALA A 17 7.20 -15.70 -8.21
N VAL A 18 6.39 -15.15 -9.13
CA VAL A 18 4.93 -15.06 -8.98
C VAL A 18 4.12 -15.68 -10.12
N ALA A 19 4.78 -16.39 -11.03
CA ALA A 19 4.12 -17.24 -12.02
C ALA A 19 3.26 -18.32 -11.33
N GLY A 20 1.98 -18.39 -11.69
CA GLY A 20 0.98 -19.25 -11.07
C GLY A 20 0.18 -18.58 -9.94
N ALA A 21 0.62 -17.43 -9.43
CA ALA A 21 -0.07 -16.65 -8.40
C ALA A 21 -0.64 -15.32 -8.92
N PHE A 22 0.21 -14.48 -9.54
CA PHE A 22 -0.19 -13.17 -10.07
C PHE A 22 -0.61 -13.24 -11.54
N TYR A 23 -0.04 -14.18 -12.29
CA TYR A 23 -0.37 -14.45 -13.69
C TYR A 23 -0.19 -15.95 -13.99
N PRO A 24 -0.83 -16.53 -15.02
CA PRO A 24 -0.73 -17.97 -15.30
C PRO A 24 0.72 -18.47 -15.52
N ALA A 25 1.10 -19.58 -14.88
CA ALA A 25 2.40 -20.22 -15.10
C ALA A 25 2.51 -20.95 -16.46
N ASP A 26 1.39 -21.35 -17.06
CA ASP A 26 1.36 -21.92 -18.40
C ASP A 26 1.50 -20.83 -19.48
N ARG A 27 2.49 -20.99 -20.37
CA ARG A 27 2.80 -20.07 -21.47
C ARG A 27 1.60 -19.79 -22.37
N VAL A 28 0.82 -20.82 -22.72
CA VAL A 28 -0.29 -20.68 -23.69
C VAL A 28 -1.43 -19.89 -23.06
N THR A 29 -1.76 -20.21 -21.80
CA THR A 29 -2.78 -19.54 -21.00
C THR A 29 -2.39 -18.10 -20.71
N LEU A 30 -1.15 -17.84 -20.31
CA LEU A 30 -0.62 -16.48 -20.10
C LEU A 30 -0.73 -15.64 -21.37
N LYS A 31 -0.22 -16.14 -22.50
CA LYS A 31 -0.26 -15.40 -23.77
C LYS A 31 -1.70 -15.12 -24.23
N ARG A 32 -2.62 -16.06 -24.03
CA ARG A 32 -4.05 -15.85 -24.34
C ARG A 32 -4.68 -14.76 -23.45
N LEU A 33 -4.37 -14.76 -22.15
CA LEU A 33 -4.86 -13.75 -21.20
C LEU A 33 -4.36 -12.35 -21.59
N ILE A 34 -3.05 -12.20 -21.79
CA ILE A 34 -2.43 -10.94 -22.19
C ILE A 34 -3.01 -10.44 -23.52
N ASN A 35 -3.13 -11.30 -24.54
CA ASN A 35 -3.70 -10.91 -25.82
C ASN A 35 -5.15 -10.40 -25.68
N HIS A 36 -5.99 -11.08 -24.89
CA HIS A 36 -7.37 -10.65 -24.62
C HIS A 36 -7.42 -9.28 -23.93
N GLN A 37 -6.54 -9.04 -22.95
CA GLN A 37 -6.46 -7.76 -22.24
C GLN A 37 -5.92 -6.65 -23.14
N LEU A 38 -4.94 -6.94 -24.01
CA LEU A 38 -4.46 -6.01 -25.03
C LEU A 38 -5.54 -5.69 -26.07
N ASP A 39 -6.32 -6.67 -26.53
CA ASP A 39 -7.45 -6.43 -27.45
C ASP A 39 -8.54 -5.55 -26.83
N TYR A 40 -8.81 -5.71 -25.54
CA TYR A 40 -9.67 -4.81 -24.77
C TYR A 40 -9.07 -3.39 -24.69
N GLY A 41 -7.79 -3.26 -24.32
CA GLY A 41 -7.07 -1.98 -24.30
C GLY A 41 -7.07 -1.26 -25.65
N ARG A 42 -6.74 -1.97 -26.74
CA ARG A 42 -6.82 -1.47 -28.13
C ARG A 42 -8.22 -1.00 -28.51
N THR A 43 -9.26 -1.64 -27.97
CA THR A 43 -10.66 -1.23 -28.21
C THR A 43 -10.99 0.08 -27.52
N LEU A 44 -10.63 0.23 -26.24
CA LEU A 44 -10.78 1.48 -25.49
C LEU A 44 -9.96 2.63 -26.10
N LEU A 45 -8.74 2.36 -26.58
CA LEU A 45 -7.88 3.35 -27.24
C LEU A 45 -8.50 3.92 -28.52
N ARG A 46 -9.46 3.26 -29.19
CA ARG A 46 -10.15 3.88 -30.34
C ARG A 46 -10.94 5.13 -29.95
N THR A 47 -11.43 5.18 -28.71
CA THR A 47 -12.16 6.32 -28.14
C THR A 47 -11.21 7.38 -27.57
N LEU A 48 -10.13 6.96 -26.91
CA LEU A 48 -9.19 7.86 -26.24
C LEU A 48 -8.13 8.47 -27.18
N ALA A 49 -7.64 7.71 -28.17
CA ALA A 49 -6.50 8.10 -29.00
C ALA A 49 -6.60 9.46 -29.71
N PRO A 50 -7.79 9.97 -30.15
CA PRO A 50 -7.90 11.31 -30.72
C PRO A 50 -7.56 12.45 -29.75
N GLN A 51 -7.53 12.18 -28.44
CA GLN A 51 -7.24 13.15 -27.38
C GLN A 51 -5.77 13.06 -26.89
N LEU A 52 -5.00 12.07 -27.37
CA LEU A 52 -3.63 11.82 -26.95
C LEU A 52 -2.63 12.29 -28.02
N PRO A 53 -1.40 12.69 -27.64
CA PRO A 53 -0.34 13.01 -28.61
C PRO A 53 -0.06 11.85 -29.57
N SER A 54 0.53 12.16 -30.72
CA SER A 54 1.00 11.14 -31.68
C SER A 54 2.28 10.45 -31.18
N GLY A 55 2.65 9.34 -31.81
CA GLY A 55 3.83 8.56 -31.40
C GLY A 55 3.65 7.82 -30.06
N ALA A 56 4.73 7.17 -29.62
CA ALA A 56 4.79 6.41 -28.38
C ALA A 56 5.01 7.34 -27.17
N PRO A 57 4.34 7.09 -26.03
CA PRO A 57 4.67 7.79 -24.79
C PRO A 57 6.06 7.39 -24.30
N LYS A 58 6.76 8.36 -23.70
CA LYS A 58 8.10 8.22 -23.14
C LYS A 58 8.09 7.50 -21.77
N ALA A 59 7.03 7.72 -21.00
CA ALA A 59 6.82 7.06 -19.71
C ALA A 59 5.36 6.61 -19.54
N VAL A 60 5.14 5.55 -18.77
CA VAL A 60 3.81 5.13 -18.30
C VAL A 60 3.82 4.86 -16.80
N ILE A 61 2.67 5.02 -16.15
CA ILE A 61 2.41 4.51 -14.79
C ILE A 61 1.34 3.43 -14.95
N VAL A 62 1.56 2.25 -14.37
CA VAL A 62 0.70 1.06 -14.54
C VAL A 62 0.56 0.23 -13.25
N PRO A 63 -0.58 -0.43 -13.01
CA PRO A 63 -0.80 -1.27 -11.83
C PRO A 63 -0.04 -2.60 -11.87
N HIS A 64 0.10 -3.26 -10.71
CA HIS A 64 0.85 -4.51 -10.52
C HIS A 64 0.17 -5.59 -9.66
N ALA A 65 -1.08 -5.42 -9.26
CA ALA A 65 -1.89 -6.53 -8.77
C ALA A 65 -1.96 -7.70 -9.78
N GLY A 66 -2.47 -8.86 -9.35
CA GLY A 66 -2.65 -10.02 -10.22
C GLY A 66 -3.48 -9.70 -11.46
N TYR A 67 -3.12 -10.28 -12.61
CA TYR A 67 -3.68 -9.92 -13.94
C TYR A 67 -5.20 -10.08 -14.03
N VAL A 68 -5.81 -10.93 -13.20
CA VAL A 68 -7.27 -11.10 -13.14
C VAL A 68 -8.00 -9.87 -12.60
N TYR A 69 -7.31 -8.99 -11.86
CA TYR A 69 -7.86 -7.76 -11.27
C TYR A 69 -7.46 -6.52 -12.08
N SER A 70 -6.15 -6.27 -12.22
CA SER A 70 -5.61 -5.02 -12.78
C SER A 70 -5.12 -5.12 -14.23
N GLY A 71 -5.07 -6.33 -14.80
CA GLY A 71 -4.45 -6.58 -16.08
C GLY A 71 -5.10 -5.87 -17.27
N THR A 72 -6.40 -5.57 -17.20
CA THR A 72 -7.10 -4.74 -18.21
C THR A 72 -6.70 -3.27 -18.12
N THR A 73 -6.56 -2.73 -16.91
CA THR A 73 -6.07 -1.36 -16.67
C THR A 73 -4.63 -1.21 -17.15
N ALA A 74 -3.74 -2.15 -16.81
CA ALA A 74 -2.36 -2.18 -17.30
C ALA A 74 -2.31 -2.32 -18.84
N ALA A 75 -3.13 -3.20 -19.42
CA ALA A 75 -3.16 -3.42 -20.87
C ALA A 75 -3.59 -2.20 -21.68
N LEU A 76 -4.33 -1.24 -21.09
CA LEU A 76 -4.64 0.04 -21.74
C LEU A 76 -3.36 0.84 -22.06
N ALA A 77 -2.40 0.89 -21.13
CA ALA A 77 -1.11 1.54 -21.34
C ALA A 77 -0.19 0.71 -22.26
N TYR A 78 -0.18 -0.62 -22.12
CA TYR A 78 0.64 -1.47 -22.98
C TYR A 78 0.17 -1.52 -24.44
N ALA A 79 -1.14 -1.52 -24.70
CA ALA A 79 -1.70 -1.38 -26.05
C ALA A 79 -1.34 -0.02 -26.69
N LEU A 80 -1.17 1.03 -25.88
CA LEU A 80 -0.72 2.34 -26.35
C LEU A 80 0.78 2.35 -26.68
N LEU A 81 1.59 1.63 -25.90
CA LEU A 81 3.02 1.46 -26.12
C LEU A 81 3.38 0.69 -27.40
N GLU A 82 2.43 -0.02 -28.03
CA GLU A 82 2.62 -0.65 -29.35
C GLU A 82 3.01 0.37 -30.45
N ARG A 83 2.69 1.66 -30.24
CA ARG A 83 3.17 2.77 -31.10
C ARG A 83 4.70 2.90 -31.12
N GLY A 84 5.41 2.32 -30.15
CA GLY A 84 6.87 2.26 -30.06
C GLY A 84 7.50 1.04 -30.76
N TRP A 85 6.69 0.16 -31.37
CA TRP A 85 7.18 -1.05 -32.03
C TRP A 85 8.29 -0.73 -33.05
N GLY A 86 9.42 -1.42 -32.93
CA GLY A 86 10.58 -1.25 -33.82
C GLY A 86 11.48 -0.05 -33.49
N THR A 87 11.08 0.81 -32.54
CA THR A 87 11.91 1.90 -32.01
C THR A 87 12.37 1.58 -30.59
N VAL A 88 11.44 1.21 -29.70
CA VAL A 88 11.72 0.86 -28.30
C VAL A 88 12.41 -0.51 -28.22
N THR A 89 13.57 -0.55 -27.58
CA THR A 89 14.36 -1.77 -27.34
C THR A 89 14.80 -1.92 -25.88
N ARG A 90 14.59 -0.90 -25.04
CA ARG A 90 14.85 -0.91 -23.60
C ARG A 90 13.63 -0.45 -22.81
N ALA A 91 13.27 -1.15 -21.75
CA ALA A 91 12.29 -0.71 -20.76
C ALA A 91 12.94 -0.56 -19.37
N VAL A 92 12.95 0.64 -18.82
CA VAL A 92 13.34 0.89 -17.42
C VAL A 92 12.10 0.71 -16.56
N ILE A 93 12.08 -0.32 -15.71
CA ILE A 93 10.90 -0.68 -14.92
C ILE A 93 11.19 -0.39 -13.46
N VAL A 94 10.43 0.50 -12.84
CA VAL A 94 10.62 0.89 -11.43
C VAL A 94 9.37 0.57 -10.61
N GLY A 95 9.47 -0.42 -9.72
CA GLY A 95 8.41 -0.77 -8.77
C GLY A 95 8.79 -0.45 -7.31
N PRO A 96 7.83 -0.49 -6.38
CA PRO A 96 8.11 -0.42 -4.95
C PRO A 96 8.72 -1.72 -4.40
N THR A 97 9.29 -1.64 -3.19
CA THR A 97 9.60 -2.81 -2.37
C THR A 97 8.49 -3.14 -1.38
N HIS A 98 7.89 -4.33 -1.49
CA HIS A 98 6.90 -4.86 -0.54
C HIS A 98 7.52 -5.79 0.51
N ARG A 99 8.57 -6.54 0.13
CA ARG A 99 9.12 -7.64 0.97
C ARG A 99 10.41 -7.31 1.70
N VAL A 100 11.30 -6.56 1.07
CA VAL A 100 12.61 -6.19 1.62
C VAL A 100 12.74 -4.68 1.58
N ALA A 101 12.70 -4.04 2.74
CA ALA A 101 12.89 -2.60 2.83
C ALA A 101 14.29 -2.21 2.33
N VAL A 102 14.35 -1.11 1.58
CA VAL A 102 15.60 -0.53 1.07
C VAL A 102 15.55 0.99 1.19
N ARG A 103 16.72 1.62 1.37
CA ARG A 103 16.90 3.07 1.27
C ARG A 103 17.42 3.37 -0.14
N GLY A 104 16.78 4.27 -0.86
CA GLY A 104 17.08 4.58 -2.27
C GLY A 104 16.44 3.60 -3.26
N VAL A 105 17.09 3.44 -4.41
CA VAL A 105 16.67 2.58 -5.53
C VAL A 105 17.66 1.43 -5.68
N ALA A 106 17.18 0.22 -5.95
CA ALA A 106 18.00 -0.97 -6.06
C ALA A 106 17.86 -1.66 -7.43
N CYS A 107 18.99 -1.92 -8.08
CA CYS A 107 19.12 -2.93 -9.14
C CYS A 107 19.58 -4.28 -8.55
N SER A 108 19.75 -5.29 -9.40
CA SER A 108 20.22 -6.63 -9.00
C SER A 108 21.52 -7.03 -9.70
N THR A 109 22.05 -8.21 -9.41
CA THR A 109 23.19 -8.81 -10.11
C THR A 109 22.78 -9.80 -11.22
N TRP A 110 21.48 -10.03 -11.41
CA TRP A 110 20.94 -10.95 -12.41
C TRP A 110 21.13 -10.40 -13.83
N ASP A 111 21.65 -11.23 -14.73
CA ASP A 111 21.85 -10.89 -16.14
C ASP A 111 20.52 -10.97 -16.95
N ALA A 112 19.50 -11.62 -16.41
CA ALA A 112 18.19 -11.84 -17.03
C ALA A 112 17.06 -12.11 -16.03
N PHE A 113 15.80 -12.02 -16.47
CA PHE A 113 14.60 -12.43 -15.73
C PHE A 113 13.83 -13.50 -16.53
N ASP A 114 13.46 -14.60 -15.87
CA ASP A 114 12.60 -15.63 -16.46
C ASP A 114 11.12 -15.25 -16.39
N THR A 115 10.37 -15.57 -17.44
CA THR A 115 8.90 -15.65 -17.43
C THR A 115 8.43 -16.88 -18.20
N PRO A 116 7.15 -17.30 -18.10
CA PRO A 116 6.60 -18.34 -18.98
C PRO A 116 6.65 -18.00 -20.48
N LEU A 117 6.79 -16.71 -20.84
CA LEU A 117 7.01 -16.26 -22.23
C LEU A 117 8.49 -16.34 -22.67
N GLY A 118 9.40 -16.61 -21.74
CA GLY A 118 10.83 -16.80 -21.97
C GLY A 118 11.69 -15.84 -21.14
N GLU A 119 13.00 -16.02 -21.22
CA GLU A 119 13.98 -15.10 -20.64
C GLU A 119 13.87 -13.70 -21.28
N VAL A 120 13.98 -12.64 -20.49
CA VAL A 120 14.29 -11.27 -20.94
C VAL A 120 15.63 -10.84 -20.34
N ARG A 121 16.49 -10.18 -21.14
CA ARG A 121 17.81 -9.77 -20.66
C ARG A 121 17.77 -8.45 -19.91
N VAL A 122 18.60 -8.35 -18.88
CA VAL A 122 18.88 -7.08 -18.19
C VAL A 122 19.94 -6.31 -18.98
N ASP A 123 19.72 -5.01 -19.19
CA ASP A 123 20.72 -4.10 -19.74
C ASP A 123 21.73 -3.71 -18.64
N THR A 124 22.60 -4.67 -18.34
CA THR A 124 23.66 -4.51 -17.34
C THR A 124 24.67 -3.41 -17.70
N ALA A 125 24.73 -2.95 -18.96
CA ALA A 125 25.53 -1.80 -19.34
C ALA A 125 24.89 -0.50 -18.85
N ALA A 126 23.58 -0.32 -19.04
CA ALA A 126 22.82 0.81 -18.51
C ALA A 126 22.86 0.86 -16.98
N GLU A 127 22.70 -0.27 -16.29
CA GLU A 127 22.83 -0.34 -14.82
C GLU A 127 24.22 0.07 -14.33
N ARG A 128 25.29 -0.41 -14.98
CA ARG A 128 26.67 -0.05 -14.61
C ARG A 128 26.98 1.42 -14.87
N ALA A 129 26.49 1.99 -15.97
CA ALA A 129 26.61 3.41 -16.25
C ALA A 129 25.89 4.24 -15.17
N ALA A 130 24.68 3.84 -14.76
CA ALA A 130 23.91 4.49 -13.71
C ALA A 130 24.54 4.36 -12.30
N LEU A 131 25.24 3.26 -12.03
CA LEU A 131 26.06 3.06 -10.82
C LEU A 131 27.41 3.81 -10.87
N GLY A 132 27.73 4.54 -11.95
CA GLY A 132 29.01 5.23 -12.12
C GLY A 132 30.21 4.30 -12.31
N LEU A 133 29.99 3.04 -12.69
CA LEU A 133 31.00 1.98 -12.83
C LEU A 133 31.63 1.89 -14.23
N ASP A 134 31.41 2.90 -15.08
CA ASP A 134 31.93 2.93 -16.45
C ASP A 134 33.41 3.36 -16.50
N SER A 135 34.26 2.35 -16.66
CA SER A 135 35.71 2.48 -16.75
C SER A 135 36.17 2.97 -18.13
N GLN A 136 35.75 4.18 -18.56
CA GLN A 136 36.31 4.81 -19.77
C GLN A 136 36.19 6.34 -19.90
N ARG A 137 36.59 7.11 -18.88
CA ARG A 137 37.19 8.44 -19.14
C ARG A 137 38.65 8.26 -19.59
N LEU A 138 38.85 7.88 -20.85
CA LEU A 138 40.16 7.92 -21.51
C LEU A 138 40.59 9.38 -21.72
N GLY A 139 41.25 9.95 -20.71
CA GLY A 139 42.00 11.20 -20.86
C GLY A 139 43.25 10.99 -21.71
N SER A 140 43.41 11.78 -22.76
CA SER A 140 44.60 11.80 -23.61
C SER A 140 45.87 12.17 -22.81
N PRO A 141 47.06 11.67 -23.19
CA PRO A 141 48.28 11.85 -22.41
C PRO A 141 48.97 13.19 -22.68
N GLU A 142 48.66 14.22 -21.89
CA GLU A 142 49.55 15.38 -21.79
C GLU A 142 50.50 15.22 -20.59
N GLN A 143 51.77 15.04 -20.95
CA GLN A 143 52.90 15.05 -20.03
C GLN A 143 53.06 16.45 -19.45
N HIS A 144 53.22 16.59 -18.12
CA HIS A 144 54.08 17.60 -17.48
C HIS A 144 54.40 17.08 -16.07
N GLY A 145 55.67 17.08 -15.66
CA GLY A 145 56.14 16.43 -14.44
C GLY A 145 56.60 17.40 -13.34
N VAL A 146 57.03 16.80 -12.22
CA VAL A 146 57.64 17.45 -11.02
C VAL A 146 56.58 18.17 -10.15
N SER A 147 56.51 18.02 -8.82
CA SER A 147 57.52 17.54 -7.84
C SER A 147 56.99 16.47 -6.86
N GLN A 148 57.94 15.79 -6.22
CA GLN A 148 57.73 14.86 -5.11
C GLN A 148 57.46 15.62 -3.80
N ASP A 149 56.62 15.06 -2.90
CA ASP A 149 57.03 14.92 -1.50
C ASP A 149 56.28 13.81 -0.70
N VAL A 150 57.07 13.09 0.11
CA VAL A 150 56.78 12.18 1.25
C VAL A 150 55.35 11.59 1.40
N SER A 151 55.03 10.39 0.92
CA SER A 151 55.32 9.06 1.54
C SER A 151 54.91 8.84 3.01
N ARG A 152 53.78 8.12 3.25
CA ARG A 152 53.67 7.14 4.35
C ARG A 152 52.58 6.07 4.16
N ASN A 153 53.01 4.89 3.76
CA ASN A 153 52.43 3.56 3.98
C ASN A 153 50.93 3.32 3.70
N VAL A 154 50.61 3.11 2.42
CA VAL A 154 49.77 1.97 2.02
C VAL A 154 50.71 0.79 1.76
N SER A 155 50.53 -0.36 2.45
CA SER A 155 51.21 -1.62 2.11
C SER A 155 50.61 -2.84 2.82
N ARG A 156 49.48 -3.32 2.29
CA ARG A 156 49.11 -4.74 2.12
C ARG A 156 47.66 -4.80 1.62
N SER A 157 47.31 -5.34 0.47
CA SER A 157 48.03 -5.80 -0.73
C SER A 157 46.92 -6.40 -1.57
N VAL A 158 46.65 -5.83 -2.73
CA VAL A 158 45.74 -6.40 -3.73
C VAL A 158 46.22 -7.81 -4.09
N SER A 159 45.28 -8.74 -4.13
CA SER A 159 45.33 -10.03 -4.83
C SER A 159 43.86 -10.44 -4.91
N GLN A 160 43.17 -10.39 -6.04
CA GLN A 160 43.60 -10.78 -7.38
C GLN A 160 42.74 -10.03 -8.42
N GLU A 161 43.32 -9.55 -9.52
CA GLU A 161 42.52 -9.01 -10.65
C GLU A 161 41.79 -10.15 -11.36
N GLY A 162 40.48 -10.00 -11.56
CA GLY A 162 39.66 -10.98 -12.28
C GLY A 162 38.16 -10.73 -12.16
N ASP A 163 37.50 -10.63 -13.32
CA ASP A 163 36.04 -10.65 -13.55
C ASP A 163 35.21 -9.62 -12.73
N GLY A 164 34.93 -8.47 -13.36
CA GLY A 164 34.24 -7.32 -12.77
C GLY A 164 32.71 -7.46 -12.68
N GLY A 165 32.21 -8.53 -12.08
CA GLY A 165 30.79 -8.67 -11.75
C GLY A 165 30.34 -7.71 -10.64
N LEU A 166 29.09 -7.24 -10.71
CA LEU A 166 28.43 -6.51 -9.62
C LEU A 166 28.41 -7.40 -8.37
N ARG A 167 28.77 -6.84 -7.20
CA ARG A 167 28.73 -7.54 -5.91
C ARG A 167 27.79 -6.82 -4.97
N SER A 168 26.89 -7.58 -4.33
CA SER A 168 26.02 -7.07 -3.26
C SER A 168 26.86 -6.47 -2.12
N GLY A 169 26.44 -5.31 -1.58
CA GLY A 169 27.02 -4.70 -0.38
C GLY A 169 27.80 -3.40 -0.54
N MET A 170 27.61 -2.62 -1.61
CA MET A 170 28.17 -1.26 -1.70
C MET A 170 27.23 -0.22 -1.05
N SER A 171 27.73 0.53 -0.06
CA SER A 171 27.03 1.65 0.58
C SER A 171 27.58 2.98 0.06
N ALA A 172 26.71 3.93 -0.29
CA ALA A 172 27.08 5.19 -0.92
C ALA A 172 27.62 6.23 0.08
N THR A 173 28.64 6.99 -0.33
CA THR A 173 29.12 8.17 0.40
C THR A 173 28.41 9.44 -0.08
N VAL A 174 28.22 10.39 0.85
CA VAL A 174 27.25 11.50 0.82
C VAL A 174 27.40 12.51 -0.35
N HIS A 175 28.47 12.46 -1.16
CA HIS A 175 28.81 13.52 -2.13
C HIS A 175 29.27 13.04 -3.52
N ALA A 176 28.75 11.91 -4.01
CA ALA A 176 28.91 11.50 -5.42
C ALA A 176 27.57 11.63 -6.18
N PRO A 177 27.58 12.03 -7.48
CA PRO A 177 26.37 11.97 -8.31
C PRO A 177 25.92 10.51 -8.47
N ALA A 178 24.61 10.26 -8.36
CA ALA A 178 24.00 8.93 -8.23
C ALA A 178 24.29 8.16 -6.93
N SER A 179 24.28 8.83 -5.77
CA SER A 179 24.36 8.18 -4.44
C SER A 179 23.11 7.36 -4.03
N ALA A 180 22.06 7.34 -4.85
CA ALA A 180 20.78 6.69 -4.57
C ALA A 180 20.59 5.29 -5.18
N LEU A 181 21.38 4.90 -6.19
CA LEU A 181 21.27 3.58 -6.82
C LEU A 181 22.26 2.59 -6.18
N ILE A 182 21.75 1.44 -5.73
CA ILE A 182 22.55 0.37 -5.12
C ILE A 182 22.28 -1.00 -5.76
N VAL A 183 23.14 -1.97 -5.50
CA VAL A 183 22.97 -3.38 -5.90
C VAL A 183 22.44 -4.18 -4.70
N ASN A 184 21.25 -4.78 -4.84
CA ASN A 184 20.60 -5.55 -3.77
C ASN A 184 19.75 -6.70 -4.34
N ASP A 185 20.30 -7.92 -4.41
CA ASP A 185 19.56 -9.09 -4.93
C ASP A 185 18.33 -9.48 -4.08
N PRO A 186 18.36 -9.44 -2.72
CA PRO A 186 17.19 -9.70 -1.88
C PRO A 186 15.96 -8.86 -2.22
N THR A 187 16.11 -7.57 -2.59
CA THR A 187 14.94 -6.74 -2.98
C THR A 187 14.31 -7.19 -4.29
N HIS A 188 15.01 -7.95 -5.13
CA HIS A 188 14.47 -8.48 -6.39
C HIS A 188 13.99 -9.92 -6.27
N ALA A 189 14.67 -10.75 -5.48
CA ALA A 189 14.55 -12.22 -5.48
C ALA A 189 13.11 -12.74 -5.32
N GLN A 190 12.23 -12.02 -4.62
CA GLN A 190 10.81 -12.35 -4.46
C GLN A 190 9.88 -11.15 -4.73
N GLU A 191 10.38 -10.01 -5.22
CA GLU A 191 9.51 -8.86 -5.50
C GLU A 191 8.74 -9.03 -6.80
N HIS A 192 7.47 -8.65 -6.81
CA HIS A 192 6.53 -8.90 -7.89
C HIS A 192 6.28 -7.65 -8.76
N ALA A 193 6.40 -6.45 -8.18
CA ALA A 193 6.00 -5.21 -8.82
C ALA A 193 6.69 -4.93 -10.17
N VAL A 194 7.95 -5.37 -10.33
CA VAL A 194 8.66 -5.32 -11.62
C VAL A 194 8.34 -6.54 -12.49
N GLU A 195 8.29 -7.75 -11.91
CA GLU A 195 8.10 -9.00 -12.65
C GLU A 195 6.80 -9.01 -13.46
N VAL A 196 5.68 -8.57 -12.86
CA VAL A 196 4.37 -8.61 -13.53
C VAL A 196 4.26 -7.68 -14.74
N GLN A 197 5.19 -6.73 -14.91
CA GLN A 197 5.23 -5.84 -16.08
C GLN A 197 5.90 -6.52 -17.29
N ILE A 198 6.79 -7.49 -17.05
CA ILE A 198 7.62 -8.10 -18.08
C ILE A 198 6.81 -8.88 -19.15
N PRO A 199 5.82 -9.72 -18.82
CA PRO A 199 5.09 -10.48 -19.85
C PRO A 199 4.32 -9.60 -20.84
N PHE A 200 3.79 -8.45 -20.40
CA PHE A 200 3.19 -7.45 -21.29
C PHE A 200 4.24 -6.89 -22.24
N LEU A 201 5.36 -6.38 -21.71
CA LEU A 201 6.46 -5.81 -22.50
C LEU A 201 7.05 -6.81 -23.52
N GLN A 202 7.29 -8.07 -23.12
CA GLN A 202 7.72 -9.14 -24.01
C GLN A 202 6.70 -9.42 -25.14
N THR A 203 5.41 -9.21 -24.88
CA THR A 203 4.35 -9.40 -25.88
C THR A 203 4.28 -8.24 -26.86
N ILE A 204 4.46 -6.99 -26.40
CA ILE A 204 4.33 -5.78 -27.23
C ILE A 204 5.62 -5.29 -27.89
N PHE A 205 6.82 -5.76 -27.49
CA PHE A 205 8.10 -5.38 -28.13
C PHE A 205 8.90 -6.59 -28.65
N GLY A 206 8.55 -7.82 -28.27
CA GLY A 206 9.17 -9.02 -28.80
C GLY A 206 10.55 -9.34 -28.20
N PRO A 207 11.38 -10.15 -28.90
CA PRO A 207 12.56 -10.80 -28.33
C PRO A 207 13.80 -9.92 -28.20
N ASP A 208 13.83 -8.77 -28.89
CA ASP A 208 14.98 -7.84 -28.86
C ASP A 208 14.91 -6.85 -27.68
N LEU A 209 13.83 -6.90 -26.89
CA LEU A 209 13.65 -6.11 -25.68
C LEU A 209 14.70 -6.46 -24.60
N THR A 210 15.29 -5.42 -24.04
CA THR A 210 16.05 -5.46 -22.79
C THR A 210 15.31 -4.70 -21.68
N ILE A 211 15.57 -5.04 -20.42
CA ILE A 211 14.99 -4.35 -19.26
C ILE A 211 16.06 -3.77 -18.34
N VAL A 212 15.71 -2.71 -17.61
CA VAL A 212 16.47 -2.24 -16.44
C VAL A 212 15.54 -2.33 -15.23
N PRO A 213 15.58 -3.45 -14.47
CA PRO A 213 14.66 -3.72 -13.37
C PRO A 213 15.12 -3.03 -12.08
N LEU A 214 14.31 -2.13 -11.55
CA LEU A 214 14.62 -1.33 -10.38
C LEU A 214 13.50 -1.43 -9.32
N ASN A 215 13.90 -1.58 -8.06
CA ASN A 215 12.98 -1.50 -6.92
C ASN A 215 13.33 -0.29 -6.06
N ALA A 216 12.39 0.64 -5.91
CA ALA A 216 12.52 1.84 -5.10
C ALA A 216 11.86 1.63 -3.73
N GLY A 217 12.65 1.74 -2.67
CA GLY A 217 12.16 1.79 -1.30
C GLY A 217 12.08 3.24 -0.82
N ASP A 218 12.44 3.48 0.44
CA ASP A 218 12.52 4.81 1.02
C ASP A 218 13.53 5.69 0.26
N ALA A 219 13.02 6.48 -0.69
CA ALA A 219 13.77 7.35 -1.58
C ALA A 219 13.05 8.70 -1.68
N SER A 220 13.80 9.79 -1.69
CA SER A 220 13.23 11.12 -1.96
C SER A 220 12.80 11.23 -3.44
N PRO A 221 11.91 12.18 -3.77
CA PRO A 221 11.58 12.48 -5.17
C PRO A 221 12.84 12.75 -6.01
N SER A 222 13.82 13.49 -5.48
CA SER A 222 15.07 13.79 -6.18
C SER A 222 15.98 12.57 -6.37
N GLU A 223 16.08 11.69 -5.37
CA GLU A 223 16.90 10.47 -5.45
C GLU A 223 16.37 9.49 -6.50
N ALA A 224 15.05 9.27 -6.53
CA ALA A 224 14.42 8.45 -7.56
C ALA A 224 14.46 9.15 -8.93
N GLY A 225 14.25 10.47 -8.95
CA GLY A 225 14.31 11.31 -10.16
C GLY A 225 15.70 11.29 -10.82
N ASP A 226 16.78 11.34 -10.05
CA ASP A 226 18.16 11.29 -10.58
C ASP A 226 18.50 9.94 -11.24
N VAL A 227 18.00 8.85 -10.68
CA VAL A 227 18.11 7.51 -11.31
C VAL A 227 17.33 7.48 -12.62
N LEU A 228 16.09 8.00 -12.64
CA LEU A 228 15.28 8.11 -13.84
C LEU A 228 15.89 9.02 -14.92
N ARG A 229 16.50 10.16 -14.54
CA ARG A 229 17.24 11.06 -15.47
C ARG A 229 18.41 10.33 -16.11
N THR A 230 19.17 9.60 -15.30
CA THR A 230 20.38 8.88 -15.76
C THR A 230 20.02 7.75 -16.73
N LEU A 231 18.87 7.12 -16.54
CA LEU A 231 18.36 6.03 -17.38
C LEU A 231 17.31 6.48 -18.41
N TRP A 232 17.09 7.80 -18.58
CA TRP A 232 15.99 8.32 -19.41
C TRP A 232 16.08 7.83 -20.86
N GLY A 233 17.29 7.86 -21.45
CA GLY A 233 17.54 7.43 -22.83
C GLY A 233 16.81 8.26 -23.90
N GLY A 234 16.97 7.87 -25.15
CA GLY A 234 16.27 8.45 -26.31
C GLY A 234 14.99 7.69 -26.65
N PRO A 235 14.53 7.73 -27.92
CA PRO A 235 13.33 7.00 -28.37
C PRO A 235 13.41 5.47 -28.19
N GLU A 236 14.60 4.91 -28.01
CA GLU A 236 14.82 3.48 -27.77
C GLU A 236 14.44 3.02 -26.35
N THR A 237 14.29 3.97 -25.41
CA THR A 237 14.04 3.68 -23.99
C THR A 237 12.66 4.17 -23.56
N VAL A 238 11.83 3.28 -23.00
CA VAL A 238 10.58 3.61 -22.30
C VAL A 238 10.75 3.50 -20.78
N ILE A 239 10.12 4.39 -20.02
CA ILE A 239 10.04 4.31 -18.56
C ILE A 239 8.69 3.69 -18.14
N VAL A 240 8.72 2.70 -17.25
CA VAL A 240 7.53 2.02 -16.70
C VAL A 240 7.55 2.15 -15.19
N ILE A 241 6.69 3.00 -14.64
CA ILE A 241 6.47 3.14 -13.20
C ILE A 241 5.36 2.17 -12.79
N SER A 242 5.63 1.33 -11.80
CA SER A 242 4.74 0.26 -11.38
C SER A 242 4.07 0.61 -10.05
N SER A 243 2.74 0.83 -10.04
CA SER A 243 1.97 1.18 -8.85
C SER A 243 0.47 0.87 -8.98
N ASP A 244 -0.07 0.13 -8.01
CA ASP A 244 -1.48 0.22 -7.62
C ASP A 244 -1.72 1.49 -6.75
N LEU A 245 -2.98 1.93 -6.59
CA LEU A 245 -3.39 3.13 -5.83
C LEU A 245 -3.83 2.79 -4.40
N SER A 246 -5.08 3.08 -4.02
CA SER A 246 -5.65 2.79 -2.70
C SER A 246 -5.73 1.27 -2.43
N HIS A 247 -5.66 0.85 -1.16
CA HIS A 247 -5.64 -0.58 -0.79
C HIS A 247 -6.60 -0.88 0.36
N TYR A 248 -7.48 -1.87 0.16
CA TYR A 248 -8.41 -2.44 1.16
C TYR A 248 -9.38 -1.45 1.81
N HIS A 249 -9.63 -0.33 1.13
CA HIS A 249 -10.65 0.64 1.53
C HIS A 249 -12.02 0.26 0.96
N PRO A 250 -13.13 0.63 1.63
CA PRO A 250 -14.49 0.51 1.09
C PRO A 250 -14.58 1.14 -0.30
N HIS A 251 -15.21 0.47 -1.25
CA HIS A 251 -15.21 0.84 -2.67
C HIS A 251 -15.54 2.32 -2.93
N ALA A 252 -16.52 2.90 -2.22
CA ALA A 252 -16.85 4.32 -2.36
C ALA A 252 -15.68 5.23 -1.96
N TYR A 253 -15.06 4.99 -0.80
CA TYR A 253 -13.92 5.75 -0.30
C TYR A 253 -12.63 5.50 -1.10
N ALA A 254 -12.42 4.27 -1.57
CA ALA A 254 -11.31 3.92 -2.44
C ALA A 254 -11.33 4.74 -3.74
N ARG A 255 -12.50 4.87 -4.38
CA ARG A 255 -12.68 5.71 -5.58
C ARG A 255 -12.40 7.19 -5.30
N GLU A 256 -12.92 7.74 -4.20
CA GLU A 256 -12.64 9.12 -3.81
C GLU A 256 -11.14 9.36 -3.55
N LEU A 257 -10.47 8.44 -2.84
CA LEU A 257 -9.04 8.53 -2.56
C LEU A 257 -8.19 8.37 -3.83
N ASP A 258 -8.59 7.47 -4.74
CA ASP A 258 -7.98 7.30 -6.05
C ASP A 258 -8.12 8.57 -6.90
N ASP A 259 -9.32 9.15 -6.99
CA ASP A 259 -9.59 10.34 -7.80
C ASP A 259 -8.75 11.54 -7.34
N HIS A 260 -8.62 11.76 -6.03
CA HIS A 260 -7.67 12.73 -5.47
C HIS A 260 -6.21 12.40 -5.84
N THR A 261 -5.84 11.12 -5.89
CA THR A 261 -4.47 10.67 -6.18
C THR A 261 -4.13 10.82 -7.67
N ILE A 262 -5.08 10.53 -8.56
CA ILE A 262 -5.02 10.81 -9.99
C ILE A 262 -4.87 12.33 -10.20
N ALA A 263 -5.69 13.16 -9.54
CA ALA A 263 -5.63 14.62 -9.64
C ALA A 263 -4.32 15.23 -9.11
N ASP A 264 -3.69 14.63 -8.09
CA ASP A 264 -2.38 15.06 -7.59
C ASP A 264 -1.27 14.66 -8.57
N ILE A 265 -1.29 13.44 -9.10
CA ILE A 265 -0.33 12.94 -10.11
C ILE A 265 -0.39 13.78 -11.39
N LEU A 266 -1.59 14.04 -11.95
CA LEU A 266 -1.77 14.86 -13.15
C LEU A 266 -1.32 16.30 -12.96
N ALA A 267 -1.50 16.85 -11.76
CA ALA A 267 -1.04 18.19 -11.40
C ALA A 267 0.45 18.25 -11.01
N LEU A 268 1.19 17.14 -11.10
CA LEU A 268 2.59 17.01 -10.67
C LEU A 268 2.81 17.43 -9.20
N ARG A 269 1.82 17.20 -8.33
CA ARG A 269 1.85 17.57 -6.91
C ARG A 269 2.43 16.43 -6.06
N ALA A 270 3.73 16.51 -5.78
CA ALA A 270 4.46 15.62 -4.87
C ALA A 270 4.54 16.20 -3.42
N PRO A 271 4.74 15.34 -2.39
CA PRO A 271 4.87 13.89 -2.46
C PRO A 271 3.51 13.16 -2.39
N ILE A 272 3.30 12.21 -3.30
CA ILE A 272 2.33 11.14 -3.14
C ILE A 272 2.79 10.25 -1.97
N SER A 273 1.88 9.92 -1.05
CA SER A 273 2.19 9.07 0.11
C SER A 273 2.10 7.58 -0.24
N PRO A 274 2.98 6.71 0.31
CA PRO A 274 2.85 5.24 0.19
C PRO A 274 1.50 4.67 0.63
N ARG A 275 0.71 5.40 1.43
CA ARG A 275 -0.66 5.02 1.82
C ARG A 275 -1.71 5.21 0.70
N ARG A 276 -1.39 6.03 -0.32
CA ARG A 276 -2.29 6.36 -1.45
C ARG A 276 -1.92 5.64 -2.74
N ALA A 277 -0.66 5.24 -2.86
CA ALA A 277 -0.13 4.46 -3.96
C ALA A 277 1.08 3.67 -3.48
N CYS A 278 1.09 2.35 -3.65
CA CYS A 278 2.20 1.50 -3.20
C CYS A 278 3.53 1.89 -3.87
N GLY A 279 3.50 2.25 -5.15
CA GLY A 279 4.60 2.80 -5.94
C GLY A 279 4.77 4.32 -5.79
N ALA A 280 4.43 4.89 -4.63
CA ALA A 280 4.62 6.32 -4.35
C ALA A 280 6.05 6.81 -4.61
N TYR A 281 7.08 6.06 -4.21
CA TYR A 281 8.48 6.44 -4.41
C TYR A 281 8.87 6.61 -5.91
N PRO A 282 8.62 5.62 -6.80
CA PRO A 282 8.90 5.80 -8.22
C PRO A 282 7.94 6.78 -8.92
N ILE A 283 6.68 6.93 -8.47
CA ILE A 283 5.78 8.00 -8.94
C ILE A 283 6.37 9.39 -8.61
N ASN A 284 6.81 9.60 -7.36
CA ASN A 284 7.43 10.85 -6.93
C ASN A 284 8.72 11.15 -7.69
N GLY A 285 9.52 10.11 -7.99
CA GLY A 285 10.68 10.22 -8.87
C GLY A 285 10.30 10.70 -10.28
N LEU A 286 9.25 10.12 -10.88
CA LEU A 286 8.76 10.58 -12.17
C LEU A 286 8.27 12.04 -12.11
N ILE A 287 7.48 12.40 -11.10
CA ILE A 287 7.02 13.78 -10.89
C ILE A 287 8.20 14.76 -10.80
N ASP A 288 9.27 14.42 -10.05
CA ASP A 288 10.49 15.24 -9.96
C ASP A 288 11.20 15.43 -11.33
N VAL A 289 11.17 14.42 -12.20
CA VAL A 289 11.65 14.57 -13.60
C VAL A 289 10.73 15.48 -14.40
N LEU A 290 9.41 15.27 -14.35
CA LEU A 290 8.42 15.98 -15.18
C LEU A 290 8.28 17.46 -14.79
N THR A 291 8.29 17.79 -13.49
CA THR A 291 8.17 19.19 -13.00
C THR A 291 9.28 20.11 -13.55
N ASN A 292 10.42 19.54 -13.95
CA ASN A 292 11.56 20.27 -14.52
C ASN A 292 11.60 20.24 -16.06
N ARG A 293 10.57 19.69 -16.73
CA ARG A 293 10.50 19.51 -18.19
C ARG A 293 9.24 20.20 -18.75
N THR A 294 9.41 21.38 -19.36
CA THR A 294 8.30 22.09 -20.04
C THR A 294 7.88 21.44 -21.36
N ASP A 295 8.69 20.51 -21.87
CA ASP A 295 8.48 19.69 -23.05
C ASP A 295 7.86 18.33 -22.72
N MET A 296 7.28 18.14 -21.53
CA MET A 296 6.60 16.91 -21.13
C MET A 296 5.13 17.16 -20.79
N ARG A 297 4.25 16.27 -21.25
CA ARG A 297 2.82 16.28 -20.86
C ARG A 297 2.37 14.90 -20.41
N LEU A 298 1.73 14.84 -19.24
CA LEU A 298 1.21 13.63 -18.59
C LEU A 298 -0.32 13.57 -18.74
N PHE A 299 -0.84 12.38 -19.09
CA PHE A 299 -2.25 12.12 -19.31
C PHE A 299 -2.69 10.90 -18.50
N GLU A 300 -3.89 10.94 -17.93
CA GLU A 300 -4.60 9.75 -17.47
C GLU A 300 -5.12 9.01 -18.71
N LEU A 301 -5.02 7.68 -18.70
CA LEU A 301 -5.66 6.83 -19.71
C LEU A 301 -6.99 6.29 -19.20
N GLY A 302 -7.01 5.84 -17.95
CA GLY A 302 -8.21 5.37 -17.28
C GLY A 302 -7.92 4.68 -15.95
N CYS A 303 -8.99 4.42 -15.21
CA CYS A 303 -8.96 3.87 -13.87
C CYS A 303 -10.03 2.77 -13.65
N ALA A 304 -9.83 1.96 -12.62
CA ALA A 304 -10.72 0.88 -12.18
C ALA A 304 -10.41 0.53 -10.71
N THR A 305 -11.22 -0.32 -10.09
CA THR A 305 -10.88 -1.00 -8.83
C THR A 305 -10.95 -2.53 -9.00
N SER A 306 -10.51 -3.28 -7.99
CA SER A 306 -10.70 -4.74 -7.95
C SER A 306 -12.19 -5.16 -7.96
N GLY A 307 -13.10 -4.28 -7.51
CA GLY A 307 -14.55 -4.51 -7.55
C GLY A 307 -15.20 -4.22 -8.91
N ASP A 308 -14.47 -3.58 -9.85
CA ASP A 308 -15.00 -3.23 -11.18
C ASP A 308 -14.97 -4.41 -12.18
N ASN A 309 -14.63 -5.61 -11.73
CA ASN A 309 -14.62 -6.85 -12.53
C ASN A 309 -13.78 -6.72 -13.83
N GLY A 310 -12.71 -5.94 -13.79
CA GLY A 310 -11.81 -5.68 -14.91
C GLY A 310 -12.33 -4.67 -15.94
N VAL A 311 -13.47 -4.01 -15.70
CA VAL A 311 -13.95 -2.91 -16.55
C VAL A 311 -13.19 -1.63 -16.24
N VAL A 312 -12.58 -1.02 -17.26
CA VAL A 312 -11.81 0.23 -17.12
C VAL A 312 -12.65 1.43 -17.53
N ALA A 313 -12.76 2.41 -16.64
CA ALA A 313 -13.27 3.73 -16.96
C ALA A 313 -12.17 4.53 -17.68
N LEU A 314 -12.46 5.05 -18.87
CA LEU A 314 -11.53 5.97 -19.55
C LEU A 314 -11.45 7.31 -18.81
N ALA A 315 -10.33 8.00 -18.91
CA ALA A 315 -10.15 9.33 -18.32
C ALA A 315 -11.32 10.27 -18.68
N GLY A 316 -11.88 10.92 -17.66
CA GLY A 316 -13.06 11.81 -17.80
C GLY A 316 -14.40 11.12 -18.12
N GLN A 317 -14.47 9.78 -18.12
CA GLN A 317 -15.72 9.02 -18.21
C GLN A 317 -16.18 8.53 -16.82
N PRO A 318 -17.50 8.35 -16.60
CA PRO A 318 -17.99 7.81 -15.33
C PRO A 318 -17.49 6.38 -15.11
N ARG A 319 -17.07 6.08 -13.87
CA ARG A 319 -16.74 4.71 -13.45
C ARG A 319 -17.99 3.80 -13.48
N PRO A 320 -17.85 2.47 -13.62
CA PRO A 320 -18.97 1.52 -13.53
C PRO A 320 -19.78 1.69 -12.23
N ALA A 321 -21.03 1.25 -12.22
CA ALA A 321 -21.81 1.18 -10.98
C ALA A 321 -21.12 0.24 -9.98
N MET A 322 -20.96 0.69 -8.73
CA MET A 322 -20.46 -0.17 -7.65
C MET A 322 -21.51 -1.24 -7.33
N TRP A 323 -21.08 -2.50 -7.24
CA TRP A 323 -21.95 -3.60 -6.80
C TRP A 323 -22.19 -3.55 -5.29
N ASP A 324 -21.11 -3.36 -4.55
CA ASP A 324 -21.09 -3.10 -3.12
C ASP A 324 -20.18 -1.88 -2.87
N ALA A 325 -20.65 -0.96 -2.01
CA ALA A 325 -19.93 0.26 -1.64
C ALA A 325 -19.00 0.06 -0.43
N ASP A 326 -19.29 -0.96 0.40
CA ASP A 326 -18.54 -1.33 1.60
C ASP A 326 -17.44 -2.37 1.32
N GLU A 327 -17.47 -3.02 0.14
CA GLU A 327 -16.46 -4.01 -0.28
C GLU A 327 -15.04 -3.42 -0.23
N PRO A 328 -14.08 -4.05 0.47
CA PRO A 328 -12.68 -3.64 0.44
C PRO A 328 -12.04 -3.90 -0.92
N VAL A 329 -11.66 -2.84 -1.64
CA VAL A 329 -11.06 -2.92 -2.98
C VAL A 329 -9.63 -2.39 -3.03
N VAL A 330 -8.92 -2.71 -4.10
CA VAL A 330 -7.66 -2.05 -4.48
C VAL A 330 -7.92 -1.16 -5.71
N GLY A 331 -7.41 0.06 -5.69
CA GLY A 331 -7.52 1.04 -6.77
C GLY A 331 -6.45 0.89 -7.84
N TYR A 332 -6.82 1.11 -9.10
CA TYR A 332 -5.93 1.00 -10.27
C TYR A 332 -6.10 2.20 -11.19
N ALA A 333 -4.99 2.75 -11.68
CA ALA A 333 -5.01 3.74 -12.76
C ALA A 333 -3.82 3.55 -13.70
N SER A 334 -4.00 3.91 -14.96
CA SER A 334 -2.96 3.92 -15.99
C SER A 334 -2.76 5.32 -16.53
N PHE A 335 -1.50 5.73 -16.66
CA PHE A 335 -1.10 7.05 -17.13
C PHE A 335 -0.03 6.93 -18.22
N ALA A 336 0.09 7.95 -19.08
CA ALA A 336 1.14 8.04 -20.08
C ALA A 336 1.66 9.48 -20.22
N ALA A 337 2.97 9.63 -20.40
CA ALA A 337 3.64 10.91 -20.59
C ALA A 337 4.38 10.94 -21.93
N TRP A 338 4.28 12.04 -22.67
CA TRP A 338 4.97 12.27 -23.94
C TRP A 338 5.98 13.39 -23.83
N GLU A 339 7.06 13.26 -24.61
CA GLU A 339 7.91 14.37 -25.01
C GLU A 339 7.19 15.14 -26.14
N ASP A 340 7.01 16.45 -25.98
CA ASP A 340 6.42 17.31 -26.99
C ASP A 340 7.34 17.40 -28.20
N GLY A 341 6.85 16.90 -29.33
CA GLY A 341 7.55 17.02 -30.59
C GLY A 341 7.78 18.48 -30.95
N ARG A 342 8.98 18.81 -31.39
CA ARG A 342 9.13 19.94 -32.32
C ARG A 342 8.36 19.54 -33.58
N ASP A 343 7.48 20.41 -34.05
CA ASP A 343 6.79 20.20 -35.33
C ASP A 343 7.79 20.31 -36.49
N ASP A 344 8.51 19.22 -36.78
CA ASP A 344 9.16 18.97 -38.08
C ASP A 344 8.09 18.62 -39.13
N ALA A 345 7.03 19.43 -39.17
CA ALA A 345 6.03 19.42 -40.21
C ALA A 345 6.67 20.05 -41.46
N HIS A 346 7.05 19.20 -42.41
CA HIS A 346 7.35 19.64 -43.76
C HIS A 346 6.21 20.53 -44.27
N ALA A 347 6.57 21.74 -44.68
CA ALA A 347 5.64 22.66 -45.31
C ALA A 347 5.22 22.10 -46.68
N ASP A 348 4.05 21.47 -46.74
CA ASP A 348 3.26 21.39 -47.96
C ASP A 348 1.95 22.18 -47.75
N ASP A 349 1.88 23.25 -48.55
CA ASP A 349 0.82 24.22 -48.66
C ASP A 349 -0.52 23.58 -49.06
N CYS A 350 -1.59 23.93 -48.34
CA CYS A 350 -2.97 23.87 -48.83
C CYS A 350 -3.85 24.86 -48.07
N THR A 351 -3.86 26.10 -48.53
CA THR A 351 -4.77 27.16 -48.08
C THR A 351 -6.26 26.82 -48.30
N SER A 352 -7.12 27.07 -47.30
CA SER A 352 -8.41 27.77 -47.52
C SER A 352 -9.08 28.18 -46.20
N GLU A 353 -8.99 29.48 -45.90
CA GLU A 353 -10.02 30.42 -45.42
C GLU A 353 -11.18 29.92 -44.52
N GLY A 354 -11.41 30.63 -43.40
CA GLY A 354 -12.52 30.39 -42.47
C GLY A 354 -12.50 31.29 -41.23
N GLU A 355 -12.41 32.62 -41.43
CA GLU A 355 -12.77 33.61 -40.39
C GLU A 355 -14.25 33.37 -39.97
N ASP A 356 -14.73 33.61 -38.75
CA ASP A 356 -14.46 34.72 -37.84
C ASP A 356 -15.01 34.39 -36.43
N ALA A 357 -14.48 35.02 -35.37
CA ALA A 357 -15.18 35.42 -34.12
C ALA A 357 -14.21 35.65 -32.95
N ARG A 358 -13.78 36.90 -32.77
CA ARG A 358 -13.20 37.37 -31.49
C ARG A 358 -14.18 38.29 -30.77
N GLU A 359 -14.22 38.09 -29.46
CA GLU A 359 -14.40 39.13 -28.43
C GLU A 359 -15.69 39.96 -28.43
N LEU A 360 -16.45 39.84 -27.33
CA LEU A 360 -16.85 41.01 -26.55
C LEU A 360 -17.26 40.57 -25.14
N ALA A 361 -16.95 41.41 -24.16
CA ALA A 361 -17.19 41.13 -22.74
C ALA A 361 -17.91 42.31 -22.06
N ARG A 362 -18.45 42.00 -20.87
CA ARG A 362 -18.80 42.89 -19.74
C ARG A 362 -20.25 43.40 -19.62
N ASN A 363 -20.67 43.42 -18.35
CA ASN A 363 -21.77 44.16 -17.70
C ASN A 363 -23.18 43.66 -18.07
N ASP A 364 -24.06 43.40 -17.09
CA ASP A 364 -24.61 44.47 -16.24
C ASP A 364 -24.86 44.08 -14.76
N ALA A 365 -25.14 45.08 -13.92
CA ALA A 365 -25.44 44.92 -12.49
C ALA A 365 -26.62 45.80 -12.04
N GLY A 366 -27.52 45.22 -11.25
CA GLY A 366 -28.71 45.86 -10.66
C GLY A 366 -29.95 44.98 -10.83
N GLY A 367 -30.87 44.84 -9.87
CA GLY A 367 -30.94 45.43 -8.53
C GLY A 367 -32.28 46.09 -8.26
N HIS A 368 -33.29 45.34 -7.79
CA HIS A 368 -34.40 45.94 -7.04
C HIS A 368 -35.14 44.97 -6.11
N GLU A 369 -35.70 45.61 -5.08
CA GLU A 369 -36.23 45.15 -3.80
C GLU A 369 -37.61 44.44 -3.78
N CYS A 370 -37.86 43.80 -2.62
CA CYS A 370 -39.13 43.65 -1.88
C CYS A 370 -40.34 42.88 -2.48
N ASP A 371 -40.86 41.91 -1.70
CA ASP A 371 -42.01 42.19 -0.81
C ASP A 371 -42.07 41.21 0.39
N GLU A 372 -42.76 41.59 1.47
CA GLU A 372 -42.91 40.82 2.73
C GLU A 372 -44.30 40.15 2.84
N SER A 373 -44.42 39.00 3.53
CA SER A 373 -45.57 38.74 4.41
C SER A 373 -45.37 37.58 5.41
N SER A 374 -45.62 37.91 6.67
CA SER A 374 -46.06 37.14 7.85
C SER A 374 -46.99 35.92 7.59
N GLU A 375 -47.22 34.95 8.49
CA GLU A 375 -47.49 35.04 9.95
C GLU A 375 -47.07 33.77 10.76
N GLU A 376 -46.48 33.99 11.95
CA GLU A 376 -46.88 33.45 13.29
C GLU A 376 -47.61 32.09 13.40
N SER A 377 -47.12 31.07 14.13
CA SER A 377 -46.97 30.99 15.63
C SER A 377 -47.21 29.51 16.08
N ARG A 378 -47.19 29.02 17.34
CA ARG A 378 -47.08 29.52 18.75
C ARG A 378 -46.02 28.69 19.54
N ALA A 379 -46.07 28.64 20.89
CA ALA A 379 -45.11 27.97 21.78
C ALA A 379 -45.78 27.27 23.01
N GLY A 380 -44.98 26.55 23.80
CA GLY A 380 -45.28 26.03 25.17
C GLY A 380 -45.62 24.53 25.24
N ASP A 381 -45.40 23.80 26.33
CA ASP A 381 -44.68 24.10 27.60
C ASP A 381 -44.44 22.76 28.37
N ASP A 382 -43.85 22.84 29.57
CA ASP A 382 -43.86 21.87 30.68
C ASP A 382 -42.97 20.60 30.60
N GLY A 383 -42.03 20.51 31.55
CA GLY A 383 -41.34 19.26 31.93
C GLY A 383 -41.56 18.91 33.41
N ARG A 384 -40.95 17.81 33.89
CA ARG A 384 -40.56 17.58 35.30
C ARG A 384 -39.79 16.28 35.54
N ASP A 385 -38.63 16.44 36.15
CA ASP A 385 -37.99 15.70 37.26
C ASP A 385 -38.39 14.24 37.58
N GLY A 386 -37.35 13.43 37.82
CA GLY A 386 -37.43 12.14 38.50
C GLY A 386 -36.04 11.54 38.75
N ASP A 387 -35.47 11.77 39.94
CA ASP A 387 -34.21 11.15 40.38
C ASP A 387 -34.31 9.62 40.44
N ASP A 388 -33.24 8.92 40.06
CA ASP A 388 -32.87 7.70 40.77
C ASP A 388 -31.35 7.47 40.74
N ILE A 389 -30.71 7.54 41.91
CA ILE A 389 -29.30 7.23 42.12
C ILE A 389 -29.24 5.91 42.88
N CYS A 390 -28.92 4.81 42.20
CA CYS A 390 -28.49 3.56 42.83
C CYS A 390 -27.58 2.71 41.91
N ALA A 391 -26.54 2.13 42.53
CA ALA A 391 -25.71 1.02 42.05
C ALA A 391 -25.08 1.10 40.64
N ARG A 392 -23.85 1.63 40.58
CA ARG A 392 -22.86 1.21 39.57
C ARG A 392 -22.16 -0.06 40.07
N GLU A 393 -22.47 -1.22 39.49
CA GLU A 393 -21.68 -2.44 39.61
C GLU A 393 -21.42 -3.02 38.20
N ASP A 394 -20.13 -3.12 37.84
CA ASP A 394 -19.51 -4.01 36.84
C ASP A 394 -20.17 -4.20 35.46
N ALA A 395 -20.11 -3.18 34.60
CA ALA A 395 -20.54 -3.24 33.19
C ALA A 395 -19.39 -3.41 32.15
N HIS A 396 -18.14 -3.62 32.58
CA HIS A 396 -16.97 -3.58 31.69
C HIS A 396 -16.60 -4.92 31.00
N ASP A 397 -17.11 -6.06 31.49
CA ASP A 397 -16.66 -7.40 31.05
C ASP A 397 -17.39 -7.92 29.78
N ASP A 398 -18.58 -7.41 29.48
CA ASP A 398 -19.41 -7.92 28.37
C ASP A 398 -18.87 -7.51 26.98
N ARG A 399 -18.51 -6.23 26.80
CA ARG A 399 -18.03 -5.67 25.51
C ARG A 399 -16.83 -6.44 24.94
N GLY A 400 -15.85 -6.80 25.78
CA GLY A 400 -14.69 -7.58 25.35
C GLY A 400 -15.07 -8.98 24.89
N SER A 401 -15.99 -9.63 25.59
CA SER A 401 -16.48 -10.97 25.22
C SER A 401 -17.19 -10.98 23.85
N VAL A 402 -17.94 -9.92 23.53
CA VAL A 402 -18.62 -9.70 22.25
C VAL A 402 -17.62 -9.49 21.11
N LEU A 403 -16.62 -8.61 21.30
CA LEU A 403 -15.61 -8.32 20.26
C LEU A 403 -14.79 -9.55 19.88
N LEU A 404 -14.37 -10.33 20.88
CA LEU A 404 -13.65 -11.59 20.68
C LEU A 404 -14.51 -12.64 19.97
N ALA A 405 -15.79 -12.75 20.35
CA ALA A 405 -16.73 -13.67 19.70
C ALA A 405 -17.02 -13.27 18.25
N LEU A 406 -17.13 -11.96 17.96
CA LEU A 406 -17.31 -11.41 16.62
C LEU A 406 -16.12 -11.72 15.71
N ALA A 407 -14.89 -11.47 16.19
CA ALA A 407 -13.67 -11.78 15.46
C ALA A 407 -13.58 -13.29 15.15
N ARG A 408 -13.89 -14.16 16.12
CA ARG A 408 -13.95 -15.61 15.90
C ARG A 408 -15.04 -16.03 14.91
N ALA A 409 -16.25 -15.47 15.01
CA ALA A 409 -17.34 -15.78 14.09
C ALA A 409 -16.95 -15.43 12.64
N ALA A 410 -16.35 -14.25 12.42
CA ALA A 410 -15.90 -13.81 11.10
C ALA A 410 -14.83 -14.74 10.50
N ILE A 411 -13.85 -15.18 11.30
CA ILE A 411 -12.85 -16.15 10.85
C ILE A 411 -13.49 -17.52 10.57
N ARG A 412 -14.41 -17.99 11.42
CA ARG A 412 -15.12 -19.28 11.25
C ARG A 412 -15.94 -19.32 9.96
N GLU A 413 -16.76 -18.30 9.73
CA GLU A 413 -17.55 -18.12 8.51
C GLU A 413 -16.64 -18.08 7.27
N ARG A 414 -15.53 -17.33 7.34
CA ARG A 414 -14.58 -17.24 6.23
C ARG A 414 -13.92 -18.57 5.88
N LEU A 415 -13.68 -19.43 6.87
CA LEU A 415 -13.09 -20.76 6.69
C LEU A 415 -14.11 -21.83 6.28
N GLY A 416 -15.40 -21.49 6.18
CA GLY A 416 -16.47 -22.43 5.84
C GLY A 416 -16.71 -23.47 6.94
N LEU A 417 -16.52 -23.07 8.21
CA LEU A 417 -16.60 -23.93 9.39
C LEU A 417 -17.99 -23.90 10.08
N ASP A 418 -19.01 -23.39 9.41
CA ASP A 418 -20.39 -23.44 9.90
C ASP A 418 -21.05 -24.76 9.49
N ASP A 419 -21.26 -25.64 10.47
CA ASP A 419 -22.12 -26.82 10.30
C ASP A 419 -23.57 -26.39 10.04
N ALA A 420 -24.28 -27.17 9.21
CA ALA A 420 -25.66 -26.90 8.84
C ALA A 420 -26.64 -27.00 10.03
N ALA A 421 -26.93 -25.86 10.67
CA ALA A 421 -27.80 -25.78 11.84
C ALA A 421 -28.51 -24.41 12.00
N ASP A 422 -29.26 -23.94 10.99
CA ASP A 422 -30.20 -22.82 11.16
C ASP A 422 -31.46 -22.87 10.25
N ASP A 423 -31.96 -24.07 9.91
CA ASP A 423 -33.29 -24.24 9.30
C ASP A 423 -34.38 -24.16 10.38
N GLY A 424 -34.66 -22.94 10.83
CA GLY A 424 -35.64 -22.62 11.89
C GLY A 424 -36.77 -21.71 11.40
N VAL A 425 -37.44 -22.07 10.29
CA VAL A 425 -38.63 -21.35 9.80
C VAL A 425 -39.91 -22.08 10.24
N ASP A 426 -40.91 -21.32 10.69
CA ASP A 426 -42.14 -21.82 11.31
C ASP A 426 -42.86 -22.91 10.51
N GLY A 427 -43.28 -23.96 11.22
CA GLY A 427 -43.98 -25.09 10.64
C GLY A 427 -45.45 -24.78 10.29
N VAL A 428 -45.85 -25.15 9.07
CA VAL A 428 -47.23 -25.57 8.79
C VAL A 428 -47.19 -26.98 8.23
N SER A 429 -47.91 -27.87 8.89
CA SER A 429 -47.98 -29.31 8.58
C SER A 429 -48.76 -29.60 7.30
N ASP A 430 -48.34 -30.60 6.53
CA ASP A 430 -49.26 -31.68 6.13
C ASP A 430 -48.57 -32.93 5.56
N GLY A 431 -49.25 -34.09 5.68
CA GLY A 431 -49.31 -35.02 4.53
C GLY A 431 -48.35 -36.21 4.39
N ALA A 432 -48.17 -37.02 5.43
CA ALA A 432 -48.18 -38.51 5.42
C ALA A 432 -47.54 -39.41 4.31
N ALA A 433 -47.13 -40.61 4.75
CA ALA A 433 -46.67 -41.80 4.00
C ALA A 433 -45.26 -41.70 3.35
N GLY A 434 -44.33 -42.64 3.52
CA GLY A 434 -44.35 -43.93 4.23
C GLY A 434 -44.10 -45.11 3.28
N HIS A 435 -42.91 -45.73 3.39
CA HIS A 435 -42.52 -47.14 3.13
C HIS A 435 -41.01 -47.20 3.51
N ASP A 436 -40.46 -48.00 4.43
CA ASP A 436 -40.62 -49.40 4.82
C ASP A 436 -39.50 -50.32 4.25
N MET A 437 -38.93 -51.13 5.16
CA MET A 437 -38.09 -52.33 4.97
C MET A 437 -36.62 -52.29 4.48
N ASN A 438 -35.74 -52.63 5.43
CA ASN A 438 -34.82 -53.79 5.43
C ASN A 438 -33.67 -53.91 4.41
N ALA A 439 -32.45 -53.95 4.96
CA ALA A 439 -31.50 -55.04 4.70
C ALA A 439 -30.54 -55.24 5.89
N GLU A 440 -30.83 -56.22 6.76
CA GLU A 440 -29.84 -56.76 7.68
C GLU A 440 -28.87 -57.72 6.95
N GLY A 441 -27.69 -57.96 7.55
CA GLY A 441 -27.07 -59.28 7.43
C GLY A 441 -25.59 -59.35 7.03
N SER A 442 -24.69 -59.25 8.02
CA SER A 442 -23.68 -60.28 8.35
C SER A 442 -22.63 -59.64 9.27
N HIS A 443 -22.69 -59.84 10.59
CA HIS A 443 -21.99 -60.96 11.24
C HIS A 443 -20.57 -61.20 10.70
N ASN A 444 -19.55 -60.84 11.49
CA ASN A 444 -18.81 -61.91 12.17
C ASN A 444 -18.31 -61.46 13.56
N HIS A 445 -18.24 -62.40 14.49
CA HIS A 445 -17.66 -62.20 15.81
C HIS A 445 -16.13 -62.19 15.74
N ASP A 446 -15.50 -61.39 16.60
CA ASP A 446 -14.57 -62.00 17.54
C ASP A 446 -14.60 -61.27 18.90
N ARG A 447 -14.82 -62.02 19.98
CA ARG A 447 -14.79 -61.53 21.37
C ARG A 447 -13.70 -62.28 22.11
N ARG A 448 -12.72 -61.57 22.65
CA ARG A 448 -11.96 -62.01 23.82
C ARG A 448 -12.09 -60.94 24.90
N GLY A 449 -12.81 -61.29 25.97
CA GLY A 449 -12.91 -60.44 27.15
C GLY A 449 -11.78 -60.72 28.14
N ALA A 450 -11.48 -59.73 28.96
CA ALA A 450 -10.91 -59.89 30.28
C ALA A 450 -11.57 -58.83 31.18
N GLU A 451 -12.32 -59.28 32.18
CA GLU A 451 -12.96 -58.43 33.19
C GLU A 451 -12.03 -58.31 34.41
N SER A 452 -11.94 -57.11 34.99
CA SER A 452 -12.19 -56.84 36.43
C SER A 452 -11.50 -55.55 36.91
N ASP A 453 -12.31 -54.53 37.20
CA ASP A 453 -12.33 -53.70 38.41
C ASP A 453 -11.00 -53.28 39.08
N ALA A 454 -10.71 -51.97 39.12
CA ALA A 454 -10.97 -51.14 40.31
C ALA A 454 -10.39 -49.70 40.20
N GLU A 455 -11.25 -48.74 40.51
CA GLU A 455 -11.08 -47.33 40.91
C GLU A 455 -9.69 -46.70 41.12
N GLY A 456 -9.56 -45.42 40.69
CA GLY A 456 -8.62 -44.47 41.32
C GLY A 456 -8.04 -43.37 40.43
N GLY A 457 -8.64 -42.17 40.44
CA GLY A 457 -7.90 -40.93 40.16
C GLY A 457 -7.80 -40.44 38.70
N ARG A 458 -8.91 -40.02 38.10
CA ARG A 458 -8.89 -38.94 37.10
C ARG A 458 -9.37 -37.65 37.76
N SER A 459 -8.45 -36.72 38.00
CA SER A 459 -8.77 -35.36 38.46
C SER A 459 -9.56 -34.62 37.39
N ALA A 460 -10.59 -33.88 37.81
CA ALA A 460 -11.45 -33.15 36.90
C ALA A 460 -10.68 -32.08 36.12
N TRP A 461 -10.77 -32.15 34.79
CA TRP A 461 -10.75 -30.93 33.99
C TRP A 461 -12.11 -30.26 34.17
N THR A 462 -12.15 -29.28 35.06
CA THR A 462 -13.34 -28.46 35.27
C THR A 462 -13.75 -27.76 33.98
N SER A 463 -15.05 -27.73 33.72
CA SER A 463 -15.67 -27.09 32.57
C SER A 463 -15.09 -25.71 32.27
N ARG A 464 -14.48 -25.55 31.08
CA ARG A 464 -14.33 -24.23 30.44
C ARG A 464 -15.75 -23.68 30.33
N GLN A 465 -16.03 -22.56 31.00
CA GLN A 465 -17.36 -21.94 30.96
C GLN A 465 -17.71 -21.60 29.51
N SER A 466 -18.88 -22.03 29.06
CA SER A 466 -19.41 -21.69 27.74
C SER A 466 -19.63 -20.18 27.68
N ARG A 467 -18.77 -19.47 26.92
CA ARG A 467 -18.94 -18.03 26.66
C ARG A 467 -20.28 -17.82 25.93
N PRO A 468 -21.13 -16.85 26.35
CA PRO A 468 -22.53 -16.76 25.88
C PRO A 468 -22.69 -16.55 24.36
N TRP A 469 -21.63 -16.11 23.69
CA TRP A 469 -21.61 -15.80 22.25
C TRP A 469 -20.97 -16.89 21.37
N SER A 470 -20.44 -17.98 21.94
CA SER A 470 -19.76 -19.03 21.17
C SER A 470 -20.72 -19.80 20.26
N GLY A 471 -20.48 -19.76 18.95
CA GLY A 471 -21.27 -20.47 17.93
C GLY A 471 -22.27 -19.61 17.16
N GLN A 472 -22.44 -18.33 17.52
CA GLN A 472 -23.30 -17.42 16.76
C GLN A 472 -22.64 -17.00 15.42
N SER A 473 -23.45 -16.47 14.50
CA SER A 473 -22.99 -15.82 13.26
C SER A 473 -22.69 -14.34 13.48
N VAL A 474 -21.84 -13.76 12.63
CA VAL A 474 -21.49 -12.33 12.62
C VAL A 474 -22.76 -11.47 12.59
N ALA A 475 -23.71 -11.80 11.72
CA ALA A 475 -24.97 -11.08 11.60
C ALA A 475 -25.80 -11.07 12.90
N ARG A 476 -25.86 -12.21 13.63
CA ARG A 476 -26.56 -12.28 14.93
C ARG A 476 -25.86 -11.45 16.00
N ILE A 477 -24.52 -11.50 16.06
CA ILE A 477 -23.72 -10.75 17.05
C ILE A 477 -23.88 -9.24 16.83
N LEU A 478 -23.82 -8.76 15.57
CA LEU A 478 -24.01 -7.35 15.23
C LEU A 478 -25.41 -6.86 15.60
N VAL A 479 -26.48 -7.58 15.20
CA VAL A 479 -27.87 -7.20 15.51
C VAL A 479 -28.15 -7.18 17.01
N ALA A 480 -27.54 -8.08 17.78
CA ALA A 480 -27.71 -8.13 19.23
C ALA A 480 -26.95 -7.01 19.99
N ASN A 481 -26.01 -6.32 19.34
CA ASN A 481 -25.10 -5.36 19.97
C ASN A 481 -25.05 -4.02 19.19
N PRO A 482 -26.09 -3.17 19.27
CA PRO A 482 -26.18 -1.94 18.46
C PRO A 482 -25.02 -0.94 18.62
N TRP A 483 -24.32 -0.98 19.76
CA TRP A 483 -23.13 -0.16 20.01
C TRP A 483 -21.94 -0.51 19.08
N LEU A 484 -21.97 -1.67 18.41
CA LEU A 484 -21.01 -2.01 17.37
C LEU A 484 -21.20 -1.22 16.08
N GLU A 485 -22.31 -0.48 15.92
CA GLU A 485 -22.53 0.46 14.81
C GLU A 485 -21.86 1.83 15.03
N GLU A 486 -21.35 2.10 16.23
CA GLU A 486 -20.53 3.28 16.52
C GLU A 486 -19.22 3.23 15.69
N SER A 487 -18.75 4.40 15.22
CA SER A 487 -17.49 4.49 14.46
C SER A 487 -16.31 4.09 15.35
N GLY A 488 -15.44 3.19 14.89
CA GLY A 488 -14.27 2.76 15.65
C GLY A 488 -13.16 2.22 14.77
N ALA A 489 -11.93 2.32 15.27
CA ALA A 489 -10.74 1.72 14.67
C ALA A 489 -10.28 0.54 15.54
N SER A 490 -9.80 -0.53 14.91
CA SER A 490 -9.32 -1.71 15.62
C SER A 490 -8.09 -2.34 14.98
N PHE A 491 -7.33 -3.06 15.81
CA PHE A 491 -6.37 -4.07 15.39
C PHE A 491 -6.82 -5.43 15.89
N VAL A 492 -6.85 -6.42 15.02
CA VAL A 492 -7.07 -7.82 15.40
C VAL A 492 -5.74 -8.57 15.27
N THR A 493 -5.31 -9.15 16.37
CA THR A 493 -4.07 -9.92 16.49
C THR A 493 -4.42 -11.38 16.73
N LEU A 494 -3.79 -12.27 15.97
CA LEU A 494 -3.92 -13.71 16.08
C LEU A 494 -2.58 -14.27 16.53
N THR A 495 -2.59 -15.13 17.54
CA THR A 495 -1.40 -15.88 17.95
C THR A 495 -1.68 -17.38 18.02
N GLU A 496 -0.65 -18.19 17.90
CA GLU A 496 -0.70 -19.65 18.08
C GLU A 496 0.38 -20.03 19.09
N GLY A 497 -0.01 -20.52 20.27
CA GLY A 497 0.94 -20.86 21.34
C GLY A 497 1.84 -19.69 21.75
N GLY A 498 1.29 -18.47 21.77
CA GLY A 498 2.01 -17.23 22.07
C GLY A 498 2.92 -16.70 20.94
N ARG A 499 2.84 -17.26 19.72
CA ARG A 499 3.57 -16.75 18.54
C ARG A 499 2.64 -16.03 17.59
N LEU A 500 3.03 -14.84 17.12
CA LEU A 500 2.25 -14.06 16.16
C LEU A 500 1.96 -14.86 14.88
N ARG A 501 0.67 -14.94 14.51
CA ARG A 501 0.13 -15.69 13.36
C ARG A 501 -0.55 -14.80 12.32
N GLY A 502 -0.93 -13.58 12.71
CA GLY A 502 -1.44 -12.49 11.88
C GLY A 502 -1.74 -11.25 12.73
N CYS A 503 -1.62 -10.04 12.18
CA CYS A 503 -2.05 -8.80 12.84
C CYS A 503 -2.35 -7.72 11.82
N ILE A 504 -3.62 -7.35 11.70
CA ILE A 504 -4.13 -6.34 10.75
C ILE A 504 -5.04 -5.38 11.50
N GLY A 505 -5.03 -4.10 11.10
CA GLY A 505 -5.86 -3.07 11.72
C GLY A 505 -5.75 -1.71 11.07
N SER A 506 -6.55 -0.77 11.58
CA SER A 506 -6.63 0.63 11.15
C SER A 506 -6.29 1.59 12.30
N LEU A 507 -5.76 2.77 11.97
CA LEU A 507 -5.44 3.83 12.95
C LEU A 507 -6.52 4.93 13.03
N VAL A 508 -7.50 4.90 12.14
CA VAL A 508 -8.54 5.93 11.98
C VAL A 508 -9.85 5.20 11.75
N ALA A 509 -10.90 5.62 12.44
CA ALA A 509 -12.22 5.02 12.30
C ALA A 509 -12.86 5.48 10.98
N TYR A 510 -13.10 4.54 10.06
CA TYR A 510 -13.74 4.81 8.75
C TYR A 510 -14.95 3.91 8.48
N ARG A 511 -15.29 3.02 9.41
CA ARG A 511 -16.48 2.16 9.40
C ARG A 511 -16.93 1.89 10.84
N SER A 512 -18.08 1.25 11.02
CA SER A 512 -18.53 0.85 12.34
C SER A 512 -17.62 -0.21 12.98
N LEU A 513 -17.43 -0.13 14.30
CA LEU A 513 -16.46 -0.94 15.05
C LEU A 513 -16.67 -2.45 14.83
N GLY A 514 -17.93 -2.90 14.77
CA GLY A 514 -18.25 -4.30 14.49
C GLY A 514 -17.80 -4.75 13.09
N LYS A 515 -18.01 -3.91 12.07
CA LYS A 515 -17.52 -4.18 10.71
C LYS A 515 -15.99 -4.17 10.65
N ASP A 516 -15.34 -3.27 11.39
CA ASP A 516 -13.88 -3.13 11.41
C ASP A 516 -13.21 -4.37 12.03
N VAL A 517 -13.68 -4.80 13.20
CA VAL A 517 -13.20 -6.01 13.89
C VAL A 517 -13.45 -7.28 13.07
N ALA A 518 -14.64 -7.43 12.48
CA ALA A 518 -14.94 -8.60 11.64
C ALA A 518 -14.05 -8.67 10.39
N ALA A 519 -13.83 -7.54 9.71
CA ALA A 519 -12.98 -7.46 8.53
C ALA A 519 -11.50 -7.73 8.87
N HIS A 520 -10.96 -7.05 9.89
CA HIS A 520 -9.56 -7.22 10.28
C HIS A 520 -9.26 -8.61 10.86
N ALA A 521 -10.23 -9.26 11.52
CA ALA A 521 -10.08 -10.66 11.93
C ALA A 521 -9.91 -11.61 10.73
N VAL A 522 -10.72 -11.42 9.69
CA VAL A 522 -10.59 -12.15 8.42
C VAL A 522 -9.26 -11.83 7.73
N ASP A 523 -8.90 -10.55 7.61
CA ASP A 523 -7.68 -10.15 6.91
C ASP A 523 -6.42 -10.65 7.64
N ALA A 524 -6.38 -10.58 8.98
CA ALA A 524 -5.30 -11.15 9.80
C ALA A 524 -5.18 -12.67 9.63
N ALA A 525 -6.30 -13.38 9.45
CA ALA A 525 -6.30 -14.84 9.27
C ALA A 525 -5.88 -15.28 7.86
N VAL A 526 -6.32 -14.60 6.79
CA VAL A 526 -6.17 -15.13 5.41
C VAL A 526 -5.54 -14.19 4.38
N ARG A 527 -5.22 -12.93 4.75
CA ARG A 527 -4.67 -11.92 3.83
C ARG A 527 -3.43 -11.19 4.33
N ASP A 528 -3.00 -11.38 5.59
CA ASP A 528 -1.75 -10.84 6.09
C ASP A 528 -0.54 -11.37 5.28
N PRO A 529 0.14 -10.54 4.47
CA PRO A 529 1.11 -11.00 3.47
C PRO A 529 2.41 -11.53 4.09
N ARG A 530 2.57 -11.44 5.41
CA ARG A 530 3.71 -11.96 6.17
C ARG A 530 3.57 -13.45 6.51
N PHE A 531 2.36 -13.99 6.44
CA PHE A 531 2.04 -15.35 6.88
C PHE A 531 1.28 -16.13 5.80
N ASN A 532 1.31 -17.46 5.88
CA ASN A 532 0.39 -18.28 5.07
C ASN A 532 -1.04 -18.12 5.60
N PRO A 533 -2.09 -18.24 4.76
CA PRO A 533 -3.47 -18.24 5.23
C PRO A 533 -3.70 -19.32 6.31
N VAL A 534 -4.44 -18.98 7.37
CA VAL A 534 -4.89 -19.91 8.40
C VAL A 534 -5.78 -20.98 7.79
N THR A 535 -5.54 -22.24 8.16
CA THR A 535 -6.38 -23.38 7.77
C THR A 535 -7.46 -23.69 8.81
N ALA A 536 -8.48 -24.44 8.38
CA ALA A 536 -9.50 -25.01 9.26
C ALA A 536 -8.96 -25.80 10.47
N ALA A 537 -7.77 -26.41 10.34
CA ALA A 537 -7.12 -27.18 11.39
C ALA A 537 -6.35 -26.30 12.40
N GLU A 538 -5.88 -25.12 11.98
CA GLU A 538 -5.22 -24.13 12.85
C GLU A 538 -6.23 -23.29 13.63
N TYR A 539 -7.43 -23.05 13.10
CA TYR A 539 -8.45 -22.19 13.75
C TYR A 539 -8.72 -22.48 15.24
N PRO A 540 -8.83 -23.75 15.71
CA PRO A 540 -9.03 -24.07 17.13
C PRO A 540 -7.80 -23.82 18.02
N LEU A 541 -6.62 -23.59 17.42
CA LEU A 541 -5.33 -23.36 18.09
C LEU A 541 -4.98 -21.86 18.19
N LEU A 542 -5.76 -20.99 17.52
CA LEU A 542 -5.56 -19.55 17.59
C LEU A 542 -6.06 -18.99 18.91
N ASP A 543 -5.28 -18.09 19.51
CA ASP A 543 -5.72 -17.15 20.54
C ASP A 543 -5.96 -15.78 19.86
N VAL A 544 -7.13 -15.18 20.08
CA VAL A 544 -7.54 -13.90 19.47
C VAL A 544 -7.39 -12.75 20.46
N GLU A 545 -6.85 -11.63 19.99
CA GLU A 545 -6.86 -10.33 20.67
C GLU A 545 -7.49 -9.26 19.75
N VAL A 546 -8.36 -8.42 20.32
CA VAL A 546 -8.93 -7.24 19.66
C VAL A 546 -8.52 -6.00 20.45
N SER A 547 -7.73 -5.13 19.83
CA SER A 547 -7.37 -3.81 20.35
C SER A 547 -8.25 -2.75 19.69
N VAL A 548 -9.07 -2.04 20.47
CA VAL A 548 -9.91 -0.92 20.00
C VAL A 548 -9.20 0.40 20.29
N LEU A 549 -9.17 1.30 19.29
CA LEU A 549 -8.47 2.58 19.33
C LEU A 549 -9.46 3.74 19.46
N ASP A 550 -9.11 4.70 20.33
CA ASP A 550 -9.75 6.01 20.38
C ASP A 550 -9.25 6.92 19.23
N GLU A 551 -9.98 8.00 18.93
CA GLU A 551 -9.62 8.93 17.86
C GLU A 551 -8.29 9.67 18.17
N PRO A 552 -7.31 9.69 17.23
CA PRO A 552 -6.01 10.32 17.50
C PRO A 552 -6.06 11.85 17.67
N GLU A 553 -5.86 12.33 18.90
CA GLU A 553 -5.83 13.76 19.22
C GLU A 553 -4.42 14.38 19.13
N PRO A 554 -4.27 15.64 18.68
CA PRO A 554 -3.00 16.36 18.74
C PRO A 554 -2.49 16.50 20.19
N ILE A 555 -1.18 16.30 20.40
CA ILE A 555 -0.60 16.45 21.74
C ILE A 555 -0.43 17.95 22.05
N MET A 556 -1.25 18.45 22.96
CA MET A 556 -1.32 19.87 23.33
C MET A 556 -0.50 20.22 24.58
N VAL A 557 0.24 21.31 24.52
CA VAL A 557 0.98 21.92 25.63
C VAL A 557 0.54 23.37 25.87
N ALA A 558 0.66 23.83 27.11
CA ALA A 558 0.33 25.22 27.46
C ALA A 558 1.30 26.21 26.79
N HIS A 559 0.80 27.35 26.32
CA HIS A 559 1.66 28.41 25.80
C HIS A 559 2.59 28.92 26.90
N PRO A 560 3.92 29.00 26.68
CA PRO A 560 4.80 29.71 27.61
C PRO A 560 4.40 31.18 27.60
N SER A 561 3.81 31.66 28.70
CA SER A 561 3.54 33.08 28.87
C SER A 561 4.87 33.81 29.00
N HIS A 562 5.12 34.78 28.12
CA HIS A 562 6.29 35.64 28.20
C HIS A 562 6.16 36.57 29.42
N ALA A 563 6.56 36.08 30.59
CA ALA A 563 6.62 36.85 31.82
C ALA A 563 7.89 37.73 31.83
N LEU A 564 7.83 38.94 31.26
CA LEU A 564 8.73 40.07 31.55
C LEU A 564 8.10 41.42 31.13
N ALA A 565 7.59 42.18 32.12
CA ALA A 565 7.22 43.62 32.12
C ALA A 565 6.22 44.14 31.04
N ASP A 566 5.33 45.09 31.32
CA ASP A 566 5.33 46.14 32.35
C ASP A 566 3.98 46.30 33.08
N GLU A 567 3.97 47.06 34.18
CA GLU A 567 2.76 47.34 34.97
C GLU A 567 1.74 48.24 34.25
N ALA A 568 0.47 47.80 34.23
CA ALA A 568 -0.79 48.57 34.36
C ALA A 568 -1.89 48.16 33.36
N ASP A 569 -2.79 47.27 33.78
CA ASP A 569 -4.22 47.58 33.92
C ASP A 569 -4.94 46.44 34.67
N THR A 570 -5.82 46.77 35.61
CA THR A 570 -6.66 45.81 36.32
C THR A 570 -8.05 45.76 35.69
N SER A 571 -8.25 44.87 34.71
CA SER A 571 -9.60 44.47 34.31
C SER A 571 -9.72 42.95 34.16
N ALA A 572 -10.77 42.39 34.77
CA ALA A 572 -10.95 40.96 34.89
C ALA A 572 -11.62 40.37 33.65
N HIS A 573 -10.84 39.66 32.82
CA HIS A 573 -11.35 38.71 31.84
C HIS A 573 -10.60 37.38 32.02
N GLY A 574 -11.33 36.27 31.93
CA GLY A 574 -10.80 34.93 32.23
C GLY A 574 -9.69 34.54 31.27
N ASN A 575 -8.49 34.30 31.82
CA ASN A 575 -7.34 33.87 31.04
C ASN A 575 -7.37 32.34 30.86
N GLU A 576 -8.17 31.85 29.90
CA GLU A 576 -8.00 30.49 29.39
C GLU A 576 -6.59 30.38 28.80
N ALA A 577 -5.75 29.55 29.43
CA ALA A 577 -4.37 29.39 29.01
C ALA A 577 -4.33 28.76 27.62
N ALA A 578 -4.08 29.58 26.59
CA ALA A 578 -4.01 29.12 25.21
C ALA A 578 -3.09 27.90 25.09
N THR A 579 -3.62 26.79 24.60
CA THR A 579 -2.85 25.58 24.33
C THR A 579 -2.44 25.56 22.86
N ARG A 580 -1.33 24.88 22.57
CA ARG A 580 -0.86 24.64 21.20
C ARG A 580 -0.31 23.23 21.06
N PRO A 581 -0.22 22.67 19.84
CA PRO A 581 0.51 21.44 19.61
C PRO A 581 1.97 21.54 20.08
N VAL A 582 2.54 20.41 20.48
CA VAL A 582 3.98 20.26 20.71
C VAL A 582 4.76 20.67 19.47
N ARG A 583 5.88 21.39 19.66
CA ARG A 583 6.76 21.86 18.57
C ARG A 583 8.21 21.42 18.73
N SER A 584 8.55 20.79 19.85
CA SER A 584 9.85 20.19 20.04
C SER A 584 9.77 18.77 20.57
N ARG A 585 10.85 18.02 20.36
CA ARG A 585 11.03 16.69 20.93
C ARG A 585 10.94 16.69 22.46
N SER A 586 11.55 17.68 23.11
CA SER A 586 11.50 17.82 24.57
C SER A 586 10.09 18.09 25.09
N GLU A 587 9.29 18.87 24.36
CA GLU A 587 7.87 19.07 24.70
C GLU A 587 7.05 17.78 24.55
N LEU A 588 7.31 17.00 23.49
CA LEU A 588 6.67 15.69 23.29
C LEU A 588 7.03 14.70 24.41
N GLU A 589 8.33 14.49 24.66
CA GLU A 589 8.82 13.52 25.66
C GLU A 589 8.31 13.83 27.07
N ALA A 590 8.08 15.11 27.39
CA ALA A 590 7.49 15.54 28.66
C ALA A 590 5.96 15.42 28.73
N ALA A 591 5.27 15.35 27.59
CA ALA A 591 3.80 15.28 27.51
C ALA A 591 3.26 13.84 27.42
N LEU A 592 4.10 12.87 27.05
CA LEU A 592 3.73 11.46 26.91
C LEU A 592 3.44 10.78 28.26
N ARG A 593 2.47 9.86 28.23
CA ARG A 593 2.03 9.03 29.37
C ARG A 593 2.42 7.56 29.13
N PRO A 594 3.53 7.07 29.71
CA PRO A 594 3.96 5.69 29.57
C PRO A 594 2.87 4.68 29.97
N GLY A 595 2.73 3.61 29.18
CA GLY A 595 1.72 2.57 29.37
C GLY A 595 0.28 3.00 29.04
N ARG A 596 0.07 4.20 28.48
CA ARG A 596 -1.24 4.70 28.03
C ARG A 596 -1.24 5.24 26.61
N ASP A 597 -0.27 6.09 26.29
CA ASP A 597 -0.25 6.77 24.99
C ASP A 597 0.25 5.86 23.87
N GLY A 598 -0.62 5.54 22.92
CA GLY A 598 -0.21 5.26 21.55
C GLY A 598 0.23 6.58 20.91
N LEU A 599 1.23 6.55 20.05
CA LEU A 599 1.85 7.74 19.47
C LEU A 599 1.99 7.59 17.96
N ILE A 600 1.43 8.54 17.23
CA ILE A 600 1.63 8.74 15.79
C ILE A 600 2.56 9.93 15.61
N LEU A 601 3.65 9.72 14.87
CA LEU A 601 4.50 10.78 14.35
C LEU A 601 4.34 10.86 12.83
N ALA A 602 4.31 12.07 12.28
CA ALA A 602 4.34 12.32 10.84
C ALA A 602 5.19 13.56 10.54
N ASP A 603 5.93 13.56 9.42
CA ASP A 603 6.65 14.74 8.94
C ASP A 603 6.04 15.31 7.65
N HIS A 604 6.41 16.55 7.34
CA HIS A 604 6.02 17.25 6.10
C HIS A 604 6.51 16.58 4.80
N ARG A 605 7.30 15.50 4.89
CA ARG A 605 7.83 14.72 3.74
C ARG A 605 7.06 13.41 3.55
N GLY A 606 6.02 13.18 4.34
CA GLY A 606 5.19 11.98 4.28
C GLY A 606 5.74 10.77 5.03
N ARG A 607 6.85 10.92 5.77
CA ARG A 607 7.37 9.88 6.67
C ARG A 607 6.50 9.84 7.92
N SER A 608 6.13 8.65 8.35
CA SER A 608 5.24 8.49 9.51
C SER A 608 5.38 7.10 10.10
N ALA A 609 5.22 6.99 11.42
CA ALA A 609 5.11 5.72 12.11
C ALA A 609 4.16 5.85 13.31
N THR A 610 3.68 4.69 13.77
CA THR A 610 2.90 4.55 15.00
C THR A 610 3.54 3.57 15.97
N PHE A 611 3.40 3.82 17.27
CA PHE A 611 3.51 2.81 18.33
C PHE A 611 2.19 2.73 19.11
N LEU A 612 1.77 1.51 19.40
CA LEU A 612 0.66 1.20 20.30
C LEU A 612 1.12 1.29 21.77
N PRO A 613 0.20 1.48 22.74
CA PRO A 613 0.56 1.56 24.17
C PRO A 613 1.35 0.35 24.69
N GLN A 614 1.11 -0.86 24.15
CA GLN A 614 1.82 -2.08 24.54
C GLN A 614 3.36 -1.98 24.32
N VAL A 615 3.83 -1.09 23.44
CA VAL A 615 5.28 -0.91 23.19
C VAL A 615 6.00 -0.30 24.40
N TRP A 616 5.29 0.35 25.32
CA TRP A 616 5.86 0.86 26.57
C TRP A 616 6.38 -0.25 27.51
N ASP A 617 5.92 -1.49 27.37
CA ASP A 617 6.43 -2.62 28.16
C ASP A 617 7.86 -3.00 27.77
N GLU A 618 8.23 -2.82 26.49
CA GLU A 618 9.59 -3.01 25.98
C GLU A 618 10.42 -1.72 26.10
N LEU A 619 9.80 -0.55 25.90
CA LEU A 619 10.43 0.76 25.85
C LEU A 619 9.80 1.74 26.87
N PRO A 620 10.00 1.53 28.19
CA PRO A 620 9.35 2.33 29.24
C PRO A 620 9.87 3.78 29.35
N ASN A 621 10.97 4.12 28.68
CA ASN A 621 11.57 5.45 28.69
C ASN A 621 11.04 6.28 27.50
N PRO A 622 10.39 7.45 27.72
CA PRO A 622 9.86 8.29 26.63
C PRO A 622 10.89 8.68 25.57
N HIS A 623 12.15 8.90 25.96
CA HIS A 623 13.21 9.26 25.03
C HIS A 623 13.59 8.10 24.11
N GLU A 624 13.64 6.88 24.63
CA GLU A 624 13.92 5.67 23.84
C GLU A 624 12.71 5.30 22.98
N PHE A 625 11.49 5.39 23.53
CA PHE A 625 10.23 5.21 22.80
C PHE A 625 10.13 6.14 21.58
N VAL A 626 10.37 7.45 21.76
CA VAL A 626 10.39 8.42 20.65
C VAL A 626 11.56 8.13 19.69
N SER A 627 12.77 7.82 20.19
CA SER A 627 13.93 7.46 19.34
C SER A 627 13.64 6.27 18.41
N HIS A 628 13.03 5.21 18.95
CA HIS A 628 12.68 4.01 18.21
C HIS A 628 11.52 4.26 17.24
N LEU A 629 10.56 5.13 17.60
CA LEU A 629 9.47 5.51 16.71
C LEU A 629 9.95 6.36 15.53
N LEU A 630 10.86 7.31 15.77
CA LEU A 630 11.55 8.06 14.71
C LEU A 630 12.32 7.11 13.79
N ALA A 631 13.08 6.16 14.34
CA ALA A 631 13.78 5.14 13.57
C ALA A 631 12.82 4.34 12.67
N LYS A 632 11.67 3.92 13.22
CA LYS A 632 10.59 3.22 12.50
C LYS A 632 9.96 4.08 11.41
N ALA A 633 9.91 5.39 11.57
CA ALA A 633 9.44 6.34 10.55
C ALA A 633 10.49 6.65 9.45
N GLY A 634 11.70 6.07 9.48
CA GLY A 634 12.78 6.47 8.58
C GLY A 634 13.34 7.87 8.91
N ILE A 635 13.20 8.30 10.17
CA ILE A 635 13.78 9.52 10.72
C ILE A 635 14.98 9.12 11.59
N ARG A 636 15.98 10.01 11.69
CA ARG A 636 17.14 9.77 12.56
C ARG A 636 16.68 9.59 14.02
N PRO A 637 17.12 8.54 14.74
CA PRO A 637 16.71 8.31 16.14
C PRO A 637 17.11 9.46 17.07
N ASP A 638 18.20 10.15 16.74
CA ASP A 638 18.75 11.31 17.45
C ASP A 638 18.27 12.66 16.88
N TYR A 639 17.24 12.68 16.03
CA TYR A 639 16.67 13.92 15.51
C TYR A 639 15.96 14.68 16.63
N ASP A 640 16.35 15.94 16.82
CA ASP A 640 15.83 16.86 17.83
C ASP A 640 15.27 18.10 17.11
N TRP A 641 13.95 18.12 16.90
CA TRP A 641 13.25 19.23 16.26
C TRP A 641 12.81 20.26 17.30
N THR A 642 12.73 21.53 16.90
CA THR A 642 12.35 22.65 17.77
C THR A 642 11.36 23.63 17.13
N ASN A 643 10.89 23.31 15.92
CA ASN A 643 10.14 24.18 15.02
C ASN A 643 8.75 23.63 14.64
N GLY A 644 8.40 22.41 15.09
CA GLY A 644 7.18 21.72 14.69
C GLY A 644 7.25 20.98 13.34
N ASP A 645 8.45 20.60 12.86
CA ASP A 645 8.58 19.83 11.60
C ASP A 645 7.96 18.41 11.65
N ILE A 646 7.62 17.93 12.86
CA ILE A 646 6.98 16.64 13.14
C ILE A 646 5.62 16.89 13.83
N ASP A 647 4.53 16.50 13.16
CA ASP A 647 3.20 16.42 13.74
C ASP A 647 3.10 15.20 14.67
N CYS A 648 2.53 15.42 15.85
CA CYS A 648 2.46 14.43 16.93
C CYS A 648 1.02 14.29 17.43
N GLN A 649 0.43 13.10 17.26
CA GLN A 649 -0.90 12.75 17.77
C GLN A 649 -0.78 11.56 18.74
N ARG A 650 -1.63 11.53 19.77
CA ARG A 650 -1.76 10.39 20.67
C ARG A 650 -3.15 9.79 20.61
N TYR A 651 -3.25 8.52 20.98
CA TYR A 651 -4.50 7.79 21.14
C TYR A 651 -4.37 6.79 22.30
N GLU A 652 -5.45 6.42 22.96
CA GLU A 652 -5.45 5.31 23.93
C GLU A 652 -5.98 4.03 23.24
N VAL A 653 -5.65 2.86 23.80
CA VAL A 653 -6.08 1.54 23.28
C VAL A 653 -6.71 0.76 24.41
N THR A 654 -7.91 0.22 24.16
CA THR A 654 -8.52 -0.80 25.02
C THR A 654 -8.36 -2.16 24.35
N ALA A 655 -7.50 -3.01 24.91
CA ALA A 655 -7.23 -4.35 24.41
C ALA A 655 -8.04 -5.42 25.14
N TYR A 656 -8.59 -6.37 24.38
CA TYR A 656 -9.35 -7.52 24.87
C TYR A 656 -8.71 -8.79 24.31
N ALA A 657 -8.32 -9.73 25.18
CA ALA A 657 -7.62 -10.96 24.79
C ALA A 657 -8.32 -12.22 25.29
N GLU A 658 -8.16 -13.32 24.56
CA GLU A 658 -8.54 -14.65 25.02
C GLU A 658 -7.47 -15.27 25.91
N HIS A 659 -7.65 -15.14 27.23
CA HIS A 659 -6.94 -15.92 28.24
C HIS A 659 -7.81 -17.08 28.76
#